data_AF-A0A2N2P693-F1
#
_entry.id   AF-A0A2N2P693-F1
#
_cell.length_a   1.000
_cell.length_b   1.000
_cell.length_c   1.000
_cell.angle_alpha   90.00
_cell.angle_beta   90.00
_cell.angle_gamma   90.00
#
_symmetry.space_group_name_H-M   'P 1'
#
loop_
_entity.id
_entity.type
_entity.pdbx_description
1 polymer ?
#
loop_
_entity_poly.entity_id
_entity_poly.type
_entity_poly.pdbx_seq_one_letter_code
_entity_poly.pdbx_strand_id
1 'polypeptide(L)'
;MRSPAIKKQRQTHIHPAWYSLGLWILFLMVFSAVSVTPTWVILAKSSLGVTELTQITFGDQPAGLAYGPAQSYFVSGLAGNAITYFSDPAVQTRFELPQPDSGPYDILVGADKQLWFSENQAGRIGRLDPSAQPGSQLTEYSLPNTNETPTQLAVGQFGDLWFTVYNSNRVGRIDADGEIVMLDLVDGGKPLGITQDEIGQVWVTNWGSRKLLRISPDGTEMKEFSLPSTVFRPTEIILDHQGNLWFLYDNLNKITRFNPLSEEFSEYDISSVSSSFVDLTLGPDGNIWLLGTSTLGWFIPGDGGPLNYTEIPLLENIFEGEGRAQMMTGPENNMVFTVNSNDKIYELQLAATDLRDIQIVVTDLPPMVFEAGEFYVELELVNWSRQAAGPLEFSLQLDDNILFLGFEADGAGSCSESNGLVTCDAGSLLSGESKAVNLKLKTERIPEYRAERLLKFAVRPLDGDYLPTNNRQQRNLIIQEAIDYFNDFSISAETNLWSQTQISSMGDEGSYLGRFSNDNVTFTFQDLPPHDRVEICFQLYILGNWDGDQFEDPDINEEPIPIIGPDIWANYIDENRLLVATFSNQERFSQSFPENYREGNNFAQERARVIGDFDQNGVANDSRYDFCYTRVHNQPEFKTTFYGVNLSDLDDEMWAIDTVRAKIYYHAAYDWIYFPTLIH
;
A
#
# COMPACT_ATOMS: atom_id res chain seq x y z
N MET A 1 -20.40 67.18 38.11
CA MET A 1 -21.32 66.89 39.24
C MET A 1 -22.75 67.05 38.76
N ARG A 2 -23.51 65.95 38.83
CA ARG A 2 -24.97 65.80 39.06
C ARG A 2 -25.98 66.72 38.32
N SER A 3 -26.72 66.07 37.42
CA SER A 3 -28.14 66.31 37.11
C SER A 3 -29.02 66.30 38.38
N PRO A 4 -30.19 66.97 38.38
CA PRO A 4 -31.44 66.19 38.27
C PRO A 4 -32.60 66.86 37.49
N ALA A 5 -33.57 65.98 37.20
CA ALA A 5 -34.84 66.08 36.47
C ALA A 5 -35.90 67.08 36.99
N ILE A 6 -36.91 67.38 36.14
CA ILE A 6 -38.35 67.01 36.29
C ILE A 6 -39.26 67.76 35.27
N LYS A 7 -40.28 67.02 34.79
CA LYS A 7 -41.40 67.34 33.87
C LYS A 7 -42.22 68.62 34.18
N LYS A 8 -42.82 69.21 33.12
CA LYS A 8 -44.15 69.86 33.16
C LYS A 8 -44.84 69.89 31.78
N GLN A 9 -46.12 69.54 31.75
CA GLN A 9 -47.08 69.63 30.63
C GLN A 9 -47.65 71.04 30.43
N ARG A 10 -48.07 71.36 29.18
CA ARG A 10 -49.36 72.01 28.79
C ARG A 10 -49.46 72.08 27.25
N GLN A 11 -50.50 71.49 26.63
CA GLN A 11 -51.71 72.13 26.05
C GLN A 11 -51.42 73.07 24.86
N THR A 12 -52.12 73.15 23.71
CA THR A 12 -53.35 72.55 23.10
C THR A 12 -53.51 73.20 21.71
N HIS A 13 -54.31 72.61 20.81
CA HIS A 13 -55.11 73.15 19.66
C HIS A 13 -55.06 72.08 18.53
N ILE A 14 -56.03 71.21 18.23
CA ILE A 14 -57.50 71.22 18.02
C ILE A 14 -57.98 71.93 16.72
N HIS A 15 -58.18 71.09 15.67
CA HIS A 15 -59.31 70.93 14.70
C HIS A 15 -59.91 72.13 13.94
N PRO A 16 -60.55 71.96 12.73
CA PRO A 16 -61.77 71.13 12.44
C PRO A 16 -61.69 70.29 11.13
N ALA A 17 -62.37 69.14 10.92
CA ALA A 17 -63.81 68.82 10.78
C ALA A 17 -64.45 69.27 9.43
N TRP A 18 -65.31 68.58 8.65
CA TRP A 18 -66.19 67.38 8.77
C TRP A 18 -66.91 67.10 7.39
N TYR A 19 -67.37 65.83 7.15
CA TYR A 19 -68.61 65.36 6.43
C TYR A 19 -68.70 65.47 4.87
N SER A 20 -69.38 64.62 4.06
CA SER A 20 -70.54 63.69 4.19
C SER A 20 -70.74 62.75 2.96
N LEU A 21 -71.47 61.63 3.17
CA LEU A 21 -72.40 60.81 2.32
C LEU A 21 -72.57 61.11 0.81
N GLY A 22 -72.86 60.19 -0.13
CA GLY A 22 -73.34 58.80 -0.12
C GLY A 22 -73.86 58.39 -1.52
N LEU A 23 -74.59 57.26 -1.57
CA LEU A 23 -75.45 56.69 -2.65
C LEU A 23 -74.91 55.57 -3.57
N TRP A 24 -75.62 54.44 -3.45
CA TRP A 24 -75.61 53.21 -4.25
C TRP A 24 -76.50 53.33 -5.49
N ILE A 25 -76.08 52.74 -6.63
CA ILE A 25 -76.98 52.17 -7.65
C ILE A 25 -76.40 50.84 -8.16
N LEU A 26 -77.26 49.81 -8.16
CA LEU A 26 -77.08 48.46 -8.68
C LEU A 26 -76.73 48.42 -10.17
N PHE A 27 -75.86 47.47 -10.56
CA PHE A 27 -76.09 46.67 -11.76
C PHE A 27 -75.66 45.21 -11.52
N LEU A 28 -76.62 44.30 -11.65
CA LEU A 28 -76.44 42.85 -11.64
C LEU A 28 -75.76 42.41 -12.95
N MET A 29 -74.61 41.75 -12.86
CA MET A 29 -74.22 40.73 -13.82
C MET A 29 -73.76 39.49 -13.08
N VAL A 30 -74.34 38.37 -13.48
CA VAL A 30 -74.05 37.01 -13.03
C VAL A 30 -72.61 36.66 -13.39
N PHE A 31 -71.76 36.41 -12.40
CA PHE A 31 -70.60 35.55 -12.55
C PHE A 31 -70.53 34.63 -11.33
N SER A 32 -70.46 33.34 -11.63
CA SER A 32 -70.25 32.24 -10.70
C SER A 32 -69.06 32.51 -9.78
N ALA A 33 -69.25 32.27 -8.49
CA ALA A 33 -68.19 32.28 -7.50
C ALA A 33 -67.15 31.20 -7.85
N VAL A 34 -65.94 31.64 -8.20
CA VAL A 34 -64.72 30.85 -7.99
C VAL A 34 -64.05 31.47 -6.78
N SER A 35 -64.16 30.79 -5.64
CA SER A 35 -63.33 31.07 -4.48
C SER A 35 -61.88 30.76 -4.87
N VAL A 36 -61.12 31.78 -5.27
CA VAL A 36 -59.67 31.68 -5.33
C VAL A 36 -59.19 31.76 -3.89
N THR A 37 -58.94 30.60 -3.27
CA THR A 37 -58.02 30.54 -2.14
C THR A 37 -56.66 31.01 -2.68
N PRO A 38 -55.92 31.89 -1.99
CA PRO A 38 -54.56 32.15 -2.37
C PRO A 38 -53.79 30.86 -2.06
N THR A 39 -53.65 29.99 -3.05
CA THR A 39 -52.58 29.02 -3.06
C THR A 39 -51.29 29.83 -3.05
N TRP A 40 -50.69 29.91 -1.87
CA TRP A 40 -49.27 30.15 -1.78
C TRP A 40 -48.62 29.04 -2.60
N VAL A 41 -48.28 29.35 -3.86
CA VAL A 41 -47.31 28.55 -4.58
C VAL A 41 -46.03 28.75 -3.77
N ILE A 42 -45.72 27.77 -2.93
CA ILE A 42 -44.37 27.55 -2.45
C ILE A 42 -43.60 27.32 -3.74
N LEU A 43 -42.92 28.36 -4.23
CA LEU A 43 -41.80 28.16 -5.13
C LEU A 43 -40.84 27.28 -4.33
N ALA A 44 -40.79 26.00 -4.66
CA ALA A 44 -39.74 25.12 -4.19
C ALA A 44 -38.44 25.89 -4.39
N LYS A 45 -37.64 26.06 -3.33
CA LYS A 45 -36.23 26.37 -3.51
C LYS A 45 -35.70 25.21 -4.36
N SER A 46 -35.62 25.39 -5.68
CA SER A 46 -34.78 24.53 -6.49
C SER A 46 -33.35 24.88 -6.06
N SER A 47 -32.82 24.13 -5.10
CA SER A 47 -31.37 24.00 -4.95
C SER A 47 -30.84 23.66 -6.33
N LEU A 48 -29.72 24.26 -6.73
CA LEU A 48 -29.02 23.81 -7.91
C LEU A 48 -28.67 22.32 -7.70
N GLY A 49 -29.39 21.42 -8.36
CA GLY A 49 -28.99 20.04 -8.64
C GLY A 49 -28.91 19.03 -7.49
N VAL A 50 -28.89 19.42 -6.20
CA VAL A 50 -28.84 18.44 -5.09
C VAL A 50 -30.19 17.75 -4.94
N THR A 51 -30.21 16.43 -5.04
CA THR A 51 -31.39 15.56 -4.87
C THR A 51 -31.12 14.45 -3.86
N GLU A 52 -32.18 13.93 -3.26
CA GLU A 52 -32.10 12.71 -2.43
C GLU A 52 -31.91 11.50 -3.35
N LEU A 53 -30.80 10.78 -3.17
CA LEU A 53 -30.53 9.53 -3.89
C LEU A 53 -31.33 8.39 -3.27
N THR A 54 -31.26 8.25 -1.95
CA THR A 54 -32.05 7.29 -1.17
C THR A 54 -32.02 7.63 0.32
N GLN A 55 -32.96 7.06 1.07
CA GLN A 55 -32.94 7.07 2.54
C GLN A 55 -32.64 5.65 3.03
N ILE A 56 -31.63 5.51 3.88
CA ILE A 56 -31.26 4.22 4.49
C ILE A 56 -32.35 3.81 5.47
N THR A 57 -32.98 2.67 5.21
CA THR A 57 -34.18 2.23 5.94
C THR A 57 -33.89 1.53 7.27
N PHE A 58 -32.62 1.26 7.56
CA PHE A 58 -32.19 0.49 8.73
C PHE A 58 -31.88 1.36 9.96
N GLY A 59 -31.72 2.68 9.80
CA GLY A 59 -31.50 3.62 10.91
C GLY A 59 -30.13 3.52 11.58
N ASP A 60 -29.12 3.00 10.85
CA ASP A 60 -27.78 2.73 11.38
C ASP A 60 -26.82 3.94 11.27
N GLN A 61 -27.30 5.17 10.99
CA GLN A 61 -26.49 6.37 10.73
C GLN A 61 -25.43 6.18 9.63
N PRO A 62 -25.77 6.49 8.36
CA PRO A 62 -24.84 6.29 7.27
C PRO A 62 -23.61 7.20 7.45
N ALA A 63 -22.44 6.59 7.44
CA ALA A 63 -21.16 7.26 7.67
C ALA A 63 -20.32 7.23 6.39
N GLY A 64 -19.58 6.15 6.19
CA GLY A 64 -18.71 5.96 5.04
C GLY A 64 -19.45 5.50 3.79
N LEU A 65 -18.90 5.84 2.64
CA LEU A 65 -19.39 5.56 1.30
C LEU A 65 -18.25 5.01 0.43
N ALA A 66 -18.55 3.93 -0.29
CA ALA A 66 -17.75 3.45 -1.40
C ALA A 66 -18.66 3.10 -2.59
N TYR A 67 -18.13 3.22 -3.79
CA TYR A 67 -18.73 2.69 -5.00
C TYR A 67 -17.78 1.65 -5.58
N GLY A 68 -18.31 0.51 -6.01
CA GLY A 68 -17.45 -0.63 -6.29
C GLY A 68 -18.13 -1.76 -7.05
N PRO A 69 -17.66 -3.01 -6.85
CA PRO A 69 -18.07 -4.18 -7.64
C PRO A 69 -19.58 -4.33 -7.77
N ALA A 70 -20.01 -4.87 -8.91
CA ALA A 70 -21.42 -4.95 -9.30
C ALA A 70 -22.15 -3.59 -9.36
N GLN A 71 -21.42 -2.49 -9.60
CA GLN A 71 -21.96 -1.12 -9.73
C GLN A 71 -22.82 -0.70 -8.54
N SER A 72 -22.36 -1.08 -7.35
CA SER A 72 -23.09 -0.91 -6.11
C SER A 72 -22.45 0.16 -5.24
N TYR A 73 -23.29 0.94 -4.57
CA TYR A 73 -22.91 1.76 -3.43
C TYR A 73 -22.85 0.89 -2.19
N PHE A 74 -21.83 1.08 -1.37
CA PHE A 74 -21.63 0.45 -0.07
C PHE A 74 -21.55 1.54 0.99
N VAL A 75 -22.30 1.36 2.08
CA VAL A 75 -22.52 2.38 3.10
C VAL A 75 -22.29 1.77 4.47
N SER A 76 -21.36 2.31 5.24
CA SER A 76 -21.12 1.88 6.61
C SER A 76 -22.15 2.51 7.56
N GLY A 77 -22.69 1.72 8.49
CA GLY A 77 -23.65 2.16 9.50
C GLY A 77 -23.02 2.34 10.88
N LEU A 78 -22.62 3.58 11.22
CA LEU A 78 -21.81 3.88 12.40
C LEU A 78 -22.51 3.59 13.74
N ALA A 79 -23.84 3.73 13.80
CA ALA A 79 -24.61 3.50 15.01
C ALA A 79 -25.00 2.02 15.23
N GLY A 80 -24.67 1.15 14.27
CA GLY A 80 -25.06 -0.26 14.30
C GLY A 80 -23.91 -1.20 13.94
N ASN A 81 -24.29 -2.31 13.31
CA ASN A 81 -23.40 -3.40 12.96
C ASN A 81 -23.57 -3.85 11.51
N ALA A 82 -23.74 -2.92 10.57
CA ALA A 82 -24.05 -3.33 9.22
C ALA A 82 -23.37 -2.48 8.15
N ILE A 83 -23.16 -3.13 7.01
CA ILE A 83 -22.89 -2.48 5.74
C ILE A 83 -24.17 -2.59 4.91
N THR A 84 -24.70 -1.44 4.47
CA THR A 84 -25.82 -1.38 3.53
C THR A 84 -25.28 -1.25 2.12
N TYR A 85 -25.85 -1.96 1.15
CA TYR A 85 -25.43 -1.85 -0.23
C TYR A 85 -26.60 -1.92 -1.22
N PHE A 86 -26.42 -1.25 -2.37
CA PHE A 86 -27.43 -1.16 -3.42
C PHE A 86 -26.84 -0.73 -4.77
N SER A 87 -27.29 -1.33 -5.86
CA SER A 87 -27.07 -0.84 -7.23
C SER A 87 -28.27 -0.02 -7.74
N ASP A 88 -29.48 -0.43 -7.35
CA ASP A 88 -30.73 0.33 -7.46
C ASP A 88 -31.05 0.98 -6.10
N PRO A 89 -31.08 2.32 -5.98
CA PRO A 89 -31.39 3.02 -4.73
C PRO A 89 -32.74 2.63 -4.08
N ALA A 90 -33.66 2.03 -4.84
CA ALA A 90 -34.93 1.51 -4.33
C ALA A 90 -34.84 0.11 -3.69
N VAL A 91 -33.74 -0.63 -3.93
CA VAL A 91 -33.55 -2.01 -3.47
C VAL A 91 -32.26 -2.10 -2.65
N GLN A 92 -32.40 -1.89 -1.34
CA GLN A 92 -31.29 -1.95 -0.38
C GLN A 92 -31.16 -3.33 0.23
N THR A 93 -29.92 -3.80 0.38
CA THR A 93 -29.60 -5.01 1.14
C THR A 93 -28.68 -4.66 2.29
N ARG A 94 -28.86 -5.35 3.42
CA ARG A 94 -28.08 -5.16 4.65
C ARG A 94 -27.25 -6.41 4.91
N PHE A 95 -25.94 -6.22 5.07
CA PHE A 95 -25.04 -7.26 5.58
C PHE A 95 -24.79 -7.01 7.06
N GLU A 96 -25.29 -7.89 7.92
CA GLU A 96 -25.11 -7.79 9.37
C GLU A 96 -23.76 -8.39 9.78
N LEU A 97 -22.99 -7.61 10.53
CA LEU A 97 -21.73 -8.02 11.12
C LEU A 97 -21.99 -8.80 12.43
N PRO A 98 -21.13 -9.78 12.77
CA PRO A 98 -21.32 -10.64 13.93
C PRO A 98 -21.44 -9.88 15.26
N GLN A 99 -20.72 -8.76 15.41
CA GLN A 99 -20.71 -7.97 16.63
C GLN A 99 -21.75 -6.82 16.55
N PRO A 100 -22.77 -6.79 17.43
CA PRO A 100 -23.86 -5.80 17.38
C PRO A 100 -23.47 -4.32 17.53
N ASP A 101 -22.31 -4.05 18.12
CA ASP A 101 -21.78 -2.71 18.33
C ASP A 101 -20.42 -2.58 17.61
N SER A 102 -20.32 -3.04 16.36
CA SER A 102 -19.05 -2.94 15.60
C SER A 102 -18.72 -1.51 15.17
N GLY A 103 -19.74 -0.69 14.95
CA GLY A 103 -19.61 0.70 14.50
C GLY A 103 -18.73 0.86 13.25
N PRO A 104 -19.08 0.25 12.10
CA PRO A 104 -18.40 0.51 10.83
C PRO A 104 -18.30 2.01 10.54
N TYR A 105 -17.08 2.54 10.36
CA TYR A 105 -16.83 3.98 10.28
C TYR A 105 -16.46 4.43 8.86
N ASP A 106 -15.41 3.85 8.30
CA ASP A 106 -14.97 4.10 6.92
C ASP A 106 -15.00 2.82 6.09
N ILE A 107 -15.15 2.96 4.78
CA ILE A 107 -15.25 1.83 3.85
C ILE A 107 -14.65 2.22 2.50
N LEU A 108 -13.89 1.31 1.90
CA LEU A 108 -13.33 1.46 0.56
C LEU A 108 -13.24 0.10 -0.15
N VAL A 109 -12.96 0.12 -1.46
CA VAL A 109 -12.62 -1.07 -2.24
C VAL A 109 -11.09 -1.22 -2.25
N GLY A 110 -10.59 -2.35 -1.74
CA GLY A 110 -9.16 -2.66 -1.73
C GLY A 110 -8.63 -3.07 -3.11
N ALA A 111 -7.31 -3.16 -3.25
CA ALA A 111 -6.66 -3.62 -4.49
C ALA A 111 -7.04 -5.06 -4.86
N ASP A 112 -7.40 -5.87 -3.86
CA ASP A 112 -7.93 -7.23 -3.97
C ASP A 112 -9.43 -7.30 -4.35
N LYS A 113 -10.03 -6.14 -4.68
CA LYS A 113 -11.44 -5.97 -5.03
C LYS A 113 -12.43 -6.33 -3.92
N GLN A 114 -11.94 -6.52 -2.70
CA GLN A 114 -12.79 -6.74 -1.54
C GLN A 114 -13.16 -5.41 -0.90
N LEU A 115 -14.24 -5.38 -0.14
CA LEU A 115 -14.58 -4.22 0.69
C LEU A 115 -13.77 -4.28 1.96
N TRP A 116 -13.05 -3.20 2.22
CA TRP A 116 -12.33 -3.01 3.48
C TRP A 116 -13.00 -1.91 4.27
N PHE A 117 -13.24 -2.15 5.56
CA PHE A 117 -13.90 -1.19 6.43
C PHE A 117 -13.32 -1.23 7.85
N SER A 118 -13.37 -0.08 8.52
CA SER A 118 -12.96 0.03 9.92
C SER A 118 -14.15 -0.18 10.85
N GLU A 119 -14.03 -1.08 11.80
CA GLU A 119 -15.00 -1.26 12.88
C GLU A 119 -14.55 -0.44 14.10
N ASN A 120 -14.95 0.83 14.13
CA ASN A 120 -14.44 1.81 15.09
C ASN A 120 -14.72 1.45 16.55
N GLN A 121 -15.87 0.83 16.81
CA GLN A 121 -16.29 0.46 18.16
C GLN A 121 -15.83 -0.94 18.57
N ALA A 122 -15.64 -1.86 17.62
CA ALA A 122 -15.10 -3.19 17.89
C ALA A 122 -13.56 -3.25 17.90
N GLY A 123 -12.87 -2.26 17.34
CA GLY A 123 -11.41 -2.26 17.24
C GLY A 123 -10.89 -3.30 16.26
N ARG A 124 -11.48 -3.33 15.05
CA ARG A 124 -11.16 -4.29 14.00
C ARG A 124 -11.09 -3.65 12.62
N ILE A 125 -10.43 -4.33 11.70
CA ILE A 125 -10.54 -4.08 10.27
C ILE A 125 -11.31 -5.25 9.65
N GLY A 126 -12.40 -4.96 8.96
CA GLY A 126 -13.21 -5.95 8.26
C GLY A 126 -12.85 -6.00 6.77
N ARG A 127 -12.82 -7.22 6.22
CA ARG A 127 -12.69 -7.52 4.80
C ARG A 127 -13.88 -8.36 4.36
N LEU A 128 -14.69 -7.84 3.46
CA LEU A 128 -15.95 -8.45 3.02
C LEU A 128 -15.98 -8.64 1.51
N ASP A 129 -16.41 -9.83 1.09
CA ASP A 129 -16.74 -10.08 -0.32
C ASP A 129 -17.85 -9.12 -0.78
N PRO A 130 -17.61 -8.33 -1.85
CA PRO A 130 -18.51 -7.27 -2.29
C PRO A 130 -19.85 -7.78 -2.85
N SER A 131 -19.99 -9.08 -3.12
CA SER A 131 -21.31 -9.69 -3.38
C SER A 131 -22.27 -9.46 -2.21
N ALA A 132 -21.73 -9.36 -1.00
CA ALA A 132 -22.38 -9.03 0.27
C ALA A 132 -23.70 -9.77 0.52
N GLN A 133 -23.87 -10.96 -0.08
CA GLN A 133 -25.02 -11.82 0.11
C GLN A 133 -24.96 -12.49 1.49
N PRO A 134 -26.10 -12.93 2.05
CA PRO A 134 -26.09 -13.77 3.24
C PRO A 134 -25.19 -15.00 3.04
N GLY A 135 -24.09 -15.09 3.80
CA GLY A 135 -23.07 -16.13 3.67
C GLY A 135 -21.82 -15.74 2.88
N SER A 136 -21.71 -14.50 2.39
CA SER A 136 -20.47 -13.93 1.85
C SER A 136 -19.32 -14.06 2.84
N GLN A 137 -18.10 -14.24 2.32
CA GLN A 137 -16.91 -14.37 3.14
C GLN A 137 -16.61 -13.04 3.83
N LEU A 138 -16.75 -13.03 5.15
CA LEU A 138 -16.30 -11.96 6.03
C LEU A 138 -15.06 -12.45 6.78
N THR A 139 -14.00 -11.64 6.75
CA THR A 139 -12.82 -11.81 7.60
C THR A 139 -12.67 -10.56 8.46
N GLU A 140 -12.58 -10.72 9.78
CA GLU A 140 -12.39 -9.62 10.72
C GLU A 140 -11.02 -9.75 11.39
N TYR A 141 -10.19 -8.71 11.28
CA TYR A 141 -8.86 -8.66 11.86
C TYR A 141 -8.89 -7.83 13.13
N SER A 142 -8.69 -8.48 14.27
CA SER A 142 -8.64 -7.80 15.57
C SER A 142 -7.35 -7.02 15.71
N LEU A 143 -7.46 -5.77 16.14
CA LEU A 143 -6.28 -4.97 16.43
C LEU A 143 -5.58 -5.45 17.72
N PRO A 144 -4.25 -5.22 17.88
CA PRO A 144 -3.48 -5.85 18.96
C PRO A 144 -3.93 -5.49 20.39
N ASN A 145 -4.43 -4.27 20.60
CA ASN A 145 -4.84 -3.79 21.92
C ASN A 145 -6.37 -3.67 22.05
N THR A 146 -6.84 -3.59 23.30
CA THR A 146 -8.25 -3.30 23.62
C THR A 146 -8.54 -1.81 23.50
N ASN A 147 -9.77 -1.45 23.11
CA ASN A 147 -10.24 -0.07 22.90
C ASN A 147 -9.54 0.70 21.77
N GLU A 148 -9.00 -0.01 20.78
CA GLU A 148 -8.53 0.63 19.56
C GLU A 148 -9.72 1.12 18.75
N THR A 149 -9.61 2.34 18.22
CA THR A 149 -10.68 2.98 17.43
C THR A 149 -10.17 3.26 16.01
N PRO A 150 -10.12 2.24 15.13
CA PRO A 150 -9.75 2.46 13.74
C PRO A 150 -10.75 3.41 13.10
N THR A 151 -10.27 4.37 12.33
CA THR A 151 -11.07 5.42 11.72
C THR A 151 -10.97 5.36 10.20
N GLN A 152 -10.18 6.21 9.57
CA GLN A 152 -10.15 6.29 8.10
C GLN A 152 -9.18 5.29 7.50
N LEU A 153 -9.43 4.97 6.23
CA LEU A 153 -8.70 3.99 5.45
C LEU A 153 -8.08 4.64 4.20
N ALA A 154 -6.94 4.13 3.77
CA ALA A 154 -6.36 4.41 2.46
C ALA A 154 -5.75 3.13 1.87
N VAL A 155 -5.87 2.94 0.56
CA VAL A 155 -5.17 1.86 -0.15
C VAL A 155 -3.71 2.27 -0.33
N GLY A 156 -2.81 1.38 0.05
CA GLY A 156 -1.36 1.51 -0.11
C GLY A 156 -0.89 1.06 -1.50
N GLN A 157 0.36 1.39 -1.84
CA GLN A 157 0.86 1.21 -3.22
C GLN A 157 1.15 -0.26 -3.52
N PHE A 158 1.32 -1.06 -2.46
CA PHE A 158 1.63 -2.48 -2.50
C PHE A 158 0.37 -3.33 -2.33
N GLY A 159 -0.82 -2.74 -2.48
CA GLY A 159 -2.11 -3.42 -2.31
C GLY A 159 -2.51 -3.64 -0.85
N ASP A 160 -1.69 -3.19 0.09
CA ASP A 160 -1.97 -3.12 1.51
C ASP A 160 -3.01 -2.03 1.84
N LEU A 161 -3.59 -2.12 3.04
CA LEU A 161 -4.52 -1.12 3.55
C LEU A 161 -3.89 -0.39 4.73
N TRP A 162 -3.88 0.93 4.66
CA TRP A 162 -3.46 1.82 5.73
C TRP A 162 -4.66 2.37 6.47
N PHE A 163 -4.52 2.56 7.78
CA PHE A 163 -5.61 3.06 8.60
C PHE A 163 -5.14 3.89 9.80
N THR A 164 -5.95 4.85 10.21
CA THR A 164 -5.69 5.65 11.41
C THR A 164 -6.36 5.02 12.62
N VAL A 165 -5.71 5.05 13.80
CA VAL A 165 -6.28 4.58 15.06
C VAL A 165 -6.33 5.73 16.06
N TYR A 166 -7.46 6.45 16.04
CA TYR A 166 -7.62 7.77 16.65
C TYR A 166 -7.25 7.84 18.15
N ASN A 167 -7.83 6.98 19.00
CA ASN A 167 -7.56 7.02 20.44
C ASN A 167 -6.24 6.36 20.85
N SER A 168 -5.63 5.58 19.96
CA SER A 168 -4.40 4.84 20.23
C SER A 168 -3.14 5.56 19.81
N ASN A 169 -3.25 6.73 19.18
CA ASN A 169 -2.11 7.48 18.65
C ASN A 169 -1.22 6.64 17.71
N ARG A 170 -1.86 5.87 16.82
CA ARG A 170 -1.18 4.94 15.92
C ARG A 170 -1.72 5.01 14.50
N VAL A 171 -0.86 4.67 13.55
CA VAL A 171 -1.25 4.33 12.17
C VAL A 171 -1.03 2.84 12.00
N GLY A 172 -2.02 2.14 11.48
CA GLY A 172 -1.91 0.72 11.16
C GLY A 172 -1.77 0.49 9.67
N ARG A 173 -1.16 -0.64 9.33
CA ARG A 173 -1.04 -1.18 7.99
C ARG A 173 -1.41 -2.66 8.05
N ILE A 174 -2.26 -3.12 7.15
CA ILE A 174 -2.60 -4.53 6.98
C ILE A 174 -2.35 -4.98 5.55
N ASP A 175 -1.67 -6.11 5.37
CA ASP A 175 -1.42 -6.68 4.05
C ASP A 175 -2.53 -7.64 3.58
N ALA A 176 -2.36 -8.24 2.40
CA ALA A 176 -3.33 -9.15 1.80
C ALA A 176 -3.49 -10.48 2.57
N ASP A 177 -2.45 -10.89 3.31
CA ASP A 177 -2.47 -12.09 4.17
C ASP A 177 -3.13 -11.81 5.52
N GLY A 178 -3.36 -10.52 5.84
CA GLY A 178 -4.01 -10.08 7.06
C GLY A 178 -3.06 -9.76 8.21
N GLU A 179 -1.76 -9.67 7.93
CA GLU A 179 -0.76 -9.30 8.94
C GLU A 179 -0.83 -7.80 9.22
N ILE A 180 -0.94 -7.46 10.51
CA ILE A 180 -1.08 -6.07 10.96
C ILE A 180 0.22 -5.57 11.55
N VAL A 181 0.72 -4.46 10.99
CA VAL A 181 1.82 -3.67 11.55
C VAL A 181 1.26 -2.36 12.09
N MET A 182 1.62 -2.05 13.34
CA MET A 182 1.20 -0.83 14.02
C MET A 182 2.39 0.11 14.20
N LEU A 183 2.25 1.37 13.74
CA LEU A 183 3.23 2.43 13.87
C LEU A 183 2.82 3.41 14.98
N ASP A 184 3.64 3.49 16.01
CA ASP A 184 3.48 4.45 17.10
C ASP A 184 3.85 5.87 16.66
N LEU A 185 2.96 6.83 16.90
CA LEU A 185 3.22 8.24 16.65
C LEU A 185 3.77 8.93 17.90
N VAL A 186 4.59 9.95 17.70
CA VAL A 186 5.17 10.74 18.80
C VAL A 186 4.13 11.77 19.29
N ASP A 187 3.97 11.88 20.63
CA ASP A 187 3.16 12.89 21.33
C ASP A 187 1.66 12.99 21.01
N GLY A 188 0.80 12.42 21.89
CA GLY A 188 -0.60 12.84 22.07
C GLY A 188 -1.44 12.93 20.78
N GLY A 189 -1.04 12.19 19.76
CA GLY A 189 -1.61 12.27 18.45
C GLY A 189 -2.91 11.52 18.38
N LYS A 190 -3.75 11.98 17.47
CA LYS A 190 -5.06 11.42 17.21
C LYS A 190 -5.20 11.44 15.71
N PRO A 191 -4.49 10.55 15.01
CA PRO A 191 -4.49 10.55 13.55
C PRO A 191 -5.92 10.36 13.07
N LEU A 192 -6.32 11.11 12.05
CA LEU A 192 -7.70 11.09 11.55
C LEU A 192 -7.70 10.91 10.03
N GLY A 193 -7.39 11.99 9.30
CA GLY A 193 -7.27 12.03 7.85
C GLY A 193 -6.14 11.16 7.35
N ILE A 194 -6.37 10.35 6.33
CA ILE A 194 -5.33 9.57 5.66
C ILE A 194 -5.53 9.51 4.15
N THR A 195 -4.45 9.69 3.40
CA THR A 195 -4.42 9.51 1.95
C THR A 195 -3.04 9.00 1.54
N GLN A 196 -2.95 8.47 0.32
CA GLN A 196 -1.67 8.16 -0.32
C GLN A 196 -1.40 9.17 -1.46
N ASP A 197 -0.13 9.48 -1.71
CA ASP A 197 0.30 10.25 -2.88
C ASP A 197 0.69 9.37 -4.09
N GLU A 198 0.98 9.99 -5.24
CA GLU A 198 1.26 9.28 -6.49
C GLU A 198 2.47 8.34 -6.42
N ILE A 199 3.41 8.55 -5.49
CA ILE A 199 4.62 7.74 -5.32
C ILE A 199 4.55 6.82 -4.10
N GLY A 200 3.35 6.65 -3.54
CA GLY A 200 3.04 5.71 -2.49
C GLY A 200 3.24 6.20 -1.06
N GLN A 201 3.68 7.44 -0.84
CA GLN A 201 3.83 7.96 0.52
C GLN A 201 2.45 8.11 1.15
N VAL A 202 2.35 7.71 2.41
CA VAL A 202 1.12 7.81 3.18
C VAL A 202 1.14 9.10 3.99
N TRP A 203 0.12 9.92 3.79
CA TRP A 203 -0.02 11.23 4.41
C TRP A 203 -1.15 11.21 5.42
N VAL A 204 -0.84 11.63 6.65
CA VAL A 204 -1.79 11.55 7.77
C VAL A 204 -1.91 12.91 8.46
N THR A 205 -3.15 13.39 8.62
CA THR A 205 -3.41 14.53 9.50
C THR A 205 -3.45 14.05 10.94
N ASN A 206 -2.63 14.66 11.78
CA ASN A 206 -2.59 14.34 13.20
C ASN A 206 -3.36 15.41 13.99
N TRP A 207 -4.63 15.11 14.27
CA TRP A 207 -5.57 16.01 14.94
C TRP A 207 -5.06 16.44 16.32
N GLY A 208 -4.52 15.50 17.10
CA GLY A 208 -4.09 15.73 18.48
C GLY A 208 -2.86 16.63 18.58
N SER A 209 -1.84 16.34 17.75
CA SER A 209 -0.56 17.06 17.77
C SER A 209 -0.51 18.29 16.86
N ARG A 210 -1.53 18.49 16.00
CA ARG A 210 -1.60 19.53 14.96
C ARG A 210 -0.42 19.48 14.01
N LYS A 211 -0.18 18.29 13.46
CA LYS A 211 0.90 18.03 12.51
C LYS A 211 0.36 17.33 11.27
N LEU A 212 1.10 17.44 10.18
CA LEU A 212 0.98 16.56 9.02
C LEU A 212 2.11 15.53 9.10
N LEU A 213 1.82 14.27 8.79
CA LEU A 213 2.78 13.19 8.78
C LEU A 213 2.98 12.68 7.36
N ARG A 214 4.23 12.35 7.00
CA ARG A 214 4.58 11.55 5.83
C ARG A 214 5.17 10.24 6.32
N ILE A 215 4.65 9.12 5.83
CA ILE A 215 5.10 7.77 6.14
C ILE A 215 5.52 7.12 4.82
N SER A 216 6.69 6.48 4.81
CA SER A 216 7.16 5.75 3.64
C SER A 216 6.23 4.59 3.30
N PRO A 217 6.17 4.14 2.03
CA PRO A 217 5.24 3.08 1.63
C PRO A 217 5.48 1.72 2.32
N ASP A 218 6.70 1.47 2.78
CA ASP A 218 7.07 0.29 3.58
C ASP A 218 6.80 0.49 5.09
N GLY A 219 6.50 1.72 5.52
CA GLY A 219 6.24 2.08 6.91
C GLY A 219 7.49 2.26 7.78
N THR A 220 8.69 2.23 7.19
CA THR A 220 9.96 2.26 7.95
C THR A 220 10.41 3.68 8.31
N GLU A 221 10.05 4.68 7.51
CA GLU A 221 10.39 6.07 7.72
C GLU A 221 9.14 6.93 7.98
N MET A 222 9.26 7.85 8.94
CA MET A 222 8.21 8.81 9.26
C MET A 222 8.81 10.20 9.44
N LYS A 223 8.17 11.20 8.83
CA LYS A 223 8.50 12.62 8.98
C LYS A 223 7.28 13.41 9.40
N GLU A 224 7.45 14.29 10.38
CA GLU A 224 6.39 15.18 10.84
C GLU A 224 6.62 16.63 10.40
N PHE A 225 5.54 17.29 10.00
CA PHE A 225 5.54 18.69 9.58
C PHE A 225 4.66 19.50 10.54
N SER A 226 5.25 20.54 11.11
CA SER A 226 4.50 21.48 11.95
C SER A 226 3.61 22.35 11.07
N LEU A 227 2.31 22.42 11.40
CA LEU A 227 1.37 23.25 10.68
C LEU A 227 1.65 24.75 10.94
N PRO A 228 1.41 25.65 9.97
CA PRO A 228 1.57 27.09 10.17
C PRO A 228 0.70 27.63 11.32
N SER A 229 -0.53 27.13 11.43
CA SER A 229 -1.38 27.38 12.59
C SER A 229 -1.16 26.32 13.67
N THR A 230 -0.94 26.78 14.91
CA THR A 230 -0.84 25.90 16.09
C THR A 230 -2.15 25.81 16.88
N VAL A 231 -3.19 26.52 16.44
CA VAL A 231 -4.47 26.67 17.15
C VAL A 231 -5.50 25.65 16.67
N PHE A 232 -5.56 25.41 15.36
CA PHE A 232 -6.58 24.57 14.72
C PHE A 232 -6.06 23.17 14.45
N ARG A 233 -6.97 22.19 14.42
CA ARG A 233 -6.61 20.78 14.27
C ARG A 233 -6.96 20.30 12.88
N PRO A 234 -6.02 19.68 12.15
CA PRO A 234 -6.30 19.20 10.81
C PRO A 234 -7.28 18.02 10.89
N THR A 235 -8.17 17.90 9.91
CA THR A 235 -9.18 16.83 9.85
C THR A 235 -9.00 16.00 8.59
N GLU A 236 -9.68 16.37 7.52
CA GLU A 236 -9.74 15.62 6.26
C GLU A 236 -8.62 16.05 5.32
N ILE A 237 -8.08 15.12 4.54
CA ILE A 237 -6.97 15.36 3.61
C ILE A 237 -7.19 14.61 2.29
N ILE A 238 -6.87 15.27 1.17
CA ILE A 238 -6.89 14.67 -0.17
C ILE A 238 -5.65 15.08 -0.96
N LEU A 239 -5.39 14.34 -2.04
CA LEU A 239 -4.40 14.68 -3.06
C LEU A 239 -5.09 15.28 -4.29
N ASP A 240 -4.55 16.39 -4.82
CA ASP A 240 -4.99 16.94 -6.10
C ASP A 240 -4.27 16.30 -7.31
N HIS A 241 -4.72 16.61 -8.52
CA HIS A 241 -4.14 16.11 -9.77
C HIS A 241 -2.78 16.73 -10.14
N GLN A 242 -2.28 17.66 -9.33
CA GLN A 242 -0.92 18.18 -9.40
C GLN A 242 0.01 17.55 -8.35
N GLY A 243 -0.49 16.62 -7.53
CA GLY A 243 0.25 16.01 -6.45
C GLY A 243 0.40 16.89 -5.20
N ASN A 244 -0.39 17.95 -5.04
CA ASN A 244 -0.46 18.69 -3.79
C ASN A 244 -1.50 18.11 -2.85
N LEU A 245 -1.22 18.18 -1.55
CA LEU A 245 -2.16 17.80 -0.52
C LEU A 245 -3.03 18.99 -0.14
N TRP A 246 -4.33 18.76 0.04
CA TRP A 246 -5.28 19.73 0.55
C TRP A 246 -5.96 19.18 1.78
N PHE A 247 -6.02 19.97 2.85
CA PHE A 247 -6.67 19.53 4.08
C PHE A 247 -7.43 20.64 4.81
N LEU A 248 -8.43 20.20 5.56
CA LEU A 248 -9.34 21.02 6.36
C LEU A 248 -8.91 21.12 7.82
N TYR A 249 -9.57 22.02 8.55
CA TYR A 249 -9.43 22.19 9.99
C TYR A 249 -10.77 22.05 10.72
N ASP A 250 -10.72 21.68 12.00
CA ASP A 250 -11.90 21.68 12.87
C ASP A 250 -12.47 23.10 13.07
N ASN A 251 -13.78 23.25 12.82
CA ASN A 251 -14.58 24.46 13.12
C ASN A 251 -14.03 25.75 12.48
N LEU A 252 -13.49 25.66 11.26
CA LEU A 252 -12.90 26.80 10.57
C LEU A 252 -13.14 26.76 9.06
N ASN A 253 -13.51 27.90 8.48
CA ASN A 253 -13.63 28.07 7.04
C ASN A 253 -12.28 28.41 6.40
N LYS A 254 -11.28 27.55 6.61
CA LYS A 254 -9.94 27.68 6.04
C LYS A 254 -9.52 26.35 5.43
N ILE A 255 -8.78 26.43 4.33
CA ILE A 255 -8.15 25.27 3.71
C ILE A 255 -6.65 25.48 3.61
N THR A 256 -5.88 24.40 3.74
CA THR A 256 -4.43 24.43 3.58
C THR A 256 -4.03 23.56 2.41
N ARG A 257 -3.13 24.09 1.58
CA ARG A 257 -2.37 23.31 0.62
C ARG A 257 -0.99 23.03 1.16
N PHE A 258 -0.51 21.81 0.99
CA PHE A 258 0.89 21.44 1.20
C PHE A 258 1.46 20.87 -0.10
N ASN A 259 2.63 21.35 -0.49
CA ASN A 259 3.35 20.82 -1.65
C ASN A 259 4.39 19.79 -1.18
N PRO A 260 4.24 18.49 -1.51
CA PRO A 260 5.17 17.45 -1.07
C PRO A 260 6.61 17.60 -1.58
N LEU A 261 6.81 18.26 -2.72
CA LEU A 261 8.13 18.43 -3.34
C LEU A 261 8.93 19.56 -2.70
N SER A 262 8.30 20.73 -2.46
CA SER A 262 8.95 21.86 -1.77
C SER A 262 8.83 21.80 -0.25
N GLU A 263 7.95 20.95 0.27
CA GLU A 263 7.59 20.83 1.69
C GLU A 263 7.04 22.15 2.28
N GLU A 264 6.35 22.94 1.46
CA GLU A 264 5.81 24.25 1.85
C GLU A 264 4.29 24.22 2.04
N PHE A 265 3.82 24.95 3.06
CA PHE A 265 2.40 25.19 3.33
C PHE A 265 1.92 26.53 2.77
N SER A 266 0.70 26.52 2.24
CA SER A 266 -0.07 27.73 1.88
C SER A 266 -1.47 27.64 2.48
N GLU A 267 -1.89 28.65 3.24
CA GLU A 267 -3.22 28.68 3.87
C GLU A 267 -4.14 29.73 3.23
N TYR A 268 -5.41 29.37 3.03
CA TYR A 268 -6.39 30.20 2.34
C TYR A 268 -7.70 30.29 3.12
N ASP A 269 -8.17 31.52 3.35
CA ASP A 269 -9.49 31.75 3.94
C ASP A 269 -10.57 31.52 2.88
N ILE A 270 -11.60 30.76 3.23
CA ILE A 270 -12.78 30.54 2.38
C ILE A 270 -13.93 31.37 2.92
N SER A 271 -14.45 32.28 2.09
CA SER A 271 -15.66 33.03 2.42
C SER A 271 -16.90 32.15 2.19
N SER A 272 -17.23 31.31 3.17
CA SER A 272 -18.41 30.43 3.14
C SER A 272 -19.46 30.87 4.16
N VAL A 273 -20.73 30.63 3.84
CA VAL A 273 -21.84 30.75 4.81
C VAL A 273 -21.97 29.54 5.73
N SER A 274 -21.33 28.41 5.40
CA SER A 274 -21.23 27.27 6.32
C SER A 274 -20.40 27.65 7.55
N SER A 275 -20.70 27.04 8.69
CA SER A 275 -19.95 27.29 9.92
C SER A 275 -18.62 26.55 9.96
N SER A 276 -18.51 25.47 9.19
CA SER A 276 -17.41 24.52 9.17
C SER A 276 -17.53 23.62 7.95
N PHE A 277 -16.43 22.96 7.58
CA PHE A 277 -16.38 21.90 6.57
C PHE A 277 -16.16 20.55 7.25
N VAL A 278 -16.93 19.55 6.85
CA VAL A 278 -16.90 18.20 7.42
C VAL A 278 -16.15 17.21 6.53
N ASP A 279 -16.12 17.43 5.22
CA ASP A 279 -15.39 16.59 4.28
C ASP A 279 -14.94 17.35 3.02
N LEU A 280 -13.94 16.81 2.32
CA LEU A 280 -13.52 17.25 1.00
C LEU A 280 -13.14 16.07 0.09
N THR A 281 -13.38 16.22 -1.21
CA THR A 281 -12.94 15.25 -2.21
C THR A 281 -12.61 15.92 -3.53
N LEU A 282 -11.86 15.23 -4.39
CA LEU A 282 -11.61 15.68 -5.75
C LEU A 282 -12.75 15.17 -6.65
N GLY A 283 -13.46 16.11 -7.26
CA GLY A 283 -14.62 15.83 -8.11
C GLY A 283 -14.24 15.35 -9.51
N PRO A 284 -15.22 14.84 -10.27
CA PRO A 284 -15.03 14.42 -11.66
C PRO A 284 -14.49 15.47 -12.60
N ASP A 285 -14.84 16.71 -12.30
CA ASP A 285 -14.51 17.91 -13.06
C ASP A 285 -13.11 18.46 -12.74
N GLY A 286 -12.34 17.75 -11.89
CA GLY A 286 -11.02 18.18 -11.42
C GLY A 286 -11.07 19.29 -10.38
N ASN A 287 -12.26 19.68 -9.91
CA ASN A 287 -12.43 20.66 -8.84
C ASN A 287 -12.35 19.99 -7.47
N ILE A 288 -11.88 20.72 -6.47
CA ILE A 288 -12.00 20.28 -5.08
C ILE A 288 -13.37 20.67 -4.57
N TRP A 289 -14.13 19.67 -4.12
CA TRP A 289 -15.46 19.81 -3.53
C TRP A 289 -15.37 19.75 -2.01
N LEU A 290 -16.14 20.59 -1.34
CA LEU A 290 -16.18 20.75 0.11
C LEU A 290 -17.60 20.52 0.62
N LEU A 291 -17.78 19.53 1.50
CA LEU A 291 -19.03 19.32 2.20
C LEU A 291 -19.02 20.18 3.47
N GLY A 292 -19.84 21.23 3.49
CA GLY A 292 -20.04 22.11 4.63
C GLY A 292 -21.26 21.74 5.46
N THR A 293 -21.37 22.34 6.65
CA THR A 293 -22.55 22.14 7.53
C THR A 293 -23.88 22.61 6.93
N SER A 294 -23.86 23.50 5.94
CA SER A 294 -25.07 24.03 5.31
C SER A 294 -24.98 24.19 3.78
N THR A 295 -23.78 24.04 3.22
CA THR A 295 -23.52 24.22 1.80
C THR A 295 -22.62 23.13 1.26
N LEU A 296 -22.77 22.85 -0.02
CA LEU A 296 -21.78 22.14 -0.82
C LEU A 296 -21.00 23.19 -1.61
N GLY A 297 -19.70 23.27 -1.37
CA GLY A 297 -18.79 24.21 -2.02
C GLY A 297 -17.88 23.52 -3.02
N TRP A 298 -17.32 24.27 -3.97
CA TRP A 298 -16.24 23.79 -4.83
C TRP A 298 -15.34 24.93 -5.30
N PHE A 299 -14.11 24.59 -5.67
CA PHE A 299 -13.16 25.50 -6.32
C PHE A 299 -12.21 24.75 -7.27
N ILE A 300 -11.62 25.48 -8.22
CA ILE A 300 -10.55 24.96 -9.08
C ILE A 300 -9.23 25.07 -8.29
N PRO A 301 -8.47 23.97 -8.09
CA PRO A 301 -7.16 24.04 -7.44
C PRO A 301 -6.18 24.82 -8.33
N GLY A 302 -5.46 25.77 -7.74
CA GLY A 302 -4.48 26.58 -8.46
C GLY A 302 -3.25 26.89 -7.61
N ASP A 303 -2.14 27.22 -8.28
CA ASP A 303 -0.85 27.51 -7.64
C ASP A 303 -0.93 28.66 -6.63
N GLY A 304 -1.85 29.61 -6.84
CA GLY A 304 -2.11 30.74 -5.94
C GLY A 304 -3.20 30.51 -4.89
N GLY A 305 -3.84 29.33 -4.85
CA GLY A 305 -4.95 29.01 -3.95
C GLY A 305 -6.26 28.68 -4.67
N PRO A 306 -7.39 28.60 -3.93
CA PRO A 306 -8.71 28.32 -4.47
C PRO A 306 -9.15 29.36 -5.52
N LEU A 307 -9.46 28.90 -6.75
CA LEU A 307 -9.99 29.74 -7.81
C LEU A 307 -11.50 29.51 -7.98
N ASN A 308 -12.25 30.59 -8.17
CA ASN A 308 -13.70 30.56 -8.44
C ASN A 308 -14.54 29.81 -7.40
N TYR A 309 -14.20 29.97 -6.11
CA TYR A 309 -14.98 29.33 -5.04
C TYR A 309 -16.47 29.68 -5.14
N THR A 310 -17.30 28.65 -5.21
CA THR A 310 -18.75 28.73 -5.35
C THR A 310 -19.39 27.77 -4.35
N GLU A 311 -20.56 28.12 -3.83
CA GLU A 311 -21.32 27.26 -2.92
C GLU A 311 -22.81 27.21 -3.28
N ILE A 312 -23.42 26.06 -3.03
CA ILE A 312 -24.85 25.82 -3.17
C ILE A 312 -25.43 25.32 -1.83
N PRO A 313 -26.66 25.71 -1.46
CA PRO A 313 -27.26 25.28 -0.20
C PRO A 313 -27.59 23.79 -0.24
N LEU A 314 -27.32 23.10 0.87
CA LEU A 314 -27.83 21.75 1.09
C LEU A 314 -29.35 21.76 1.27
N LEU A 315 -29.98 20.62 1.00
CA LEU A 315 -31.41 20.44 1.26
C LEU A 315 -31.72 20.45 2.77
N GLU A 316 -30.81 19.88 3.56
CA GLU A 316 -30.87 19.79 5.01
C GLU A 316 -29.47 20.09 5.58
N ASN A 317 -29.40 20.71 6.76
CA ASN A 317 -28.11 21.02 7.39
C ASN A 317 -27.50 19.77 8.03
N ILE A 318 -26.18 19.71 8.03
CA ILE A 318 -25.39 18.74 8.78
C ILE A 318 -25.04 19.34 10.14
N PHE A 319 -25.31 18.60 11.22
CA PHE A 319 -25.01 19.04 12.58
C PHE A 319 -23.73 18.37 13.11
N GLU A 320 -22.79 19.20 13.55
CA GLU A 320 -21.55 18.73 14.16
C GLU A 320 -21.82 17.91 15.43
N GLY A 321 -21.16 16.76 15.55
CA GLY A 321 -21.27 15.87 16.71
C GLY A 321 -22.36 14.80 16.61
N GLU A 322 -23.13 14.76 15.51
CA GLU A 322 -24.15 13.72 15.29
C GLU A 322 -23.61 12.49 14.50
N GLY A 323 -22.29 12.34 14.36
CA GLY A 323 -21.65 11.26 13.58
C GLY A 323 -20.72 11.77 12.45
N ARG A 324 -20.39 10.88 11.50
CA ARG A 324 -19.54 11.17 10.33
C ARG A 324 -20.40 11.41 9.09
N ALA A 325 -20.05 12.41 8.29
CA ALA A 325 -20.52 12.57 6.92
C ALA A 325 -19.34 12.39 5.96
N GLN A 326 -19.56 11.77 4.82
CA GLN A 326 -18.56 11.60 3.77
C GLN A 326 -19.14 12.03 2.42
N MET A 327 -18.30 12.55 1.56
CA MET A 327 -18.56 12.83 0.15
C MET A 327 -17.57 12.08 -0.73
N MET A 328 -18.07 11.56 -1.84
CA MET A 328 -17.27 10.92 -2.87
C MET A 328 -17.72 11.34 -4.26
N THR A 329 -16.83 11.13 -5.23
CA THR A 329 -17.19 11.13 -6.64
C THR A 329 -18.00 9.88 -6.97
N GLY A 330 -19.17 10.05 -7.58
CA GLY A 330 -20.01 8.97 -8.07
C GLY A 330 -19.71 8.57 -9.52
N PRO A 331 -20.27 7.44 -9.99
CA PRO A 331 -19.94 6.82 -11.28
C PRO A 331 -20.51 7.56 -12.51
N GLU A 332 -21.48 8.45 -12.33
CA GLU A 332 -22.24 9.08 -13.42
C GLU A 332 -22.01 10.60 -13.45
N ASN A 333 -20.77 11.04 -13.25
CA ASN A 333 -20.42 12.45 -13.19
C ASN A 333 -21.23 13.23 -12.14
N ASN A 334 -21.35 12.66 -10.96
CA ASN A 334 -22.10 13.20 -9.85
C ASN A 334 -21.23 13.22 -8.59
N MET A 335 -21.59 14.09 -7.65
CA MET A 335 -21.10 14.00 -6.27
C MET A 335 -22.13 13.24 -5.46
N VAL A 336 -21.70 12.32 -4.60
CA VAL A 336 -22.57 11.54 -3.70
C VAL A 336 -22.09 11.72 -2.27
N PHE A 337 -23.00 11.97 -1.33
CA PHE A 337 -22.61 12.21 0.05
C PHE A 337 -23.66 11.74 1.06
N THR A 338 -23.17 11.32 2.23
CA THR A 338 -23.99 10.94 3.39
C THR A 338 -24.29 12.13 4.27
N VAL A 339 -25.47 12.08 4.89
CA VAL A 339 -25.82 12.97 6.00
C VAL A 339 -26.29 12.09 7.16
N ASN A 340 -25.44 12.00 8.17
CA ASN A 340 -25.66 11.26 9.40
C ASN A 340 -26.94 11.67 10.16
N SER A 341 -27.32 12.95 10.13
CA SER A 341 -28.40 13.48 10.95
C SER A 341 -29.81 13.07 10.48
N ASN A 342 -29.95 12.47 9.30
CA ASN A 342 -31.26 12.15 8.72
C ASN A 342 -31.34 10.82 7.96
N ASP A 343 -30.31 9.97 8.06
CA ASP A 343 -30.21 8.68 7.37
C ASP A 343 -30.32 8.76 5.84
N LYS A 344 -30.03 9.91 5.22
CA LYS A 344 -30.14 10.09 3.77
C LYS A 344 -28.79 10.12 3.09
N ILE A 345 -28.83 9.70 1.82
CA ILE A 345 -27.76 9.88 0.86
C ILE A 345 -28.27 10.83 -0.20
N TYR A 346 -27.45 11.83 -0.50
CA TYR A 346 -27.75 12.83 -1.51
C TYR A 346 -26.81 12.69 -2.69
N GLU A 347 -27.25 13.19 -3.83
CA GLU A 347 -26.44 13.32 -5.01
C GLU A 347 -26.56 14.71 -5.64
N LEU A 348 -25.52 15.12 -6.36
CA LEU A 348 -25.51 16.29 -7.22
C LEU A 348 -25.00 15.89 -8.60
N GLN A 349 -25.86 15.98 -9.62
CA GLN A 349 -25.44 15.80 -11.00
C GLN A 349 -24.64 17.03 -11.48
N LEU A 350 -23.44 16.80 -12.03
CA LEU A 350 -22.63 17.85 -12.62
C LEU A 350 -23.01 18.12 -14.09
N ALA A 351 -22.77 19.34 -14.56
CA ALA A 351 -23.28 19.82 -15.86
C ALA A 351 -22.52 19.27 -17.09
N ALA A 352 -21.37 18.60 -16.92
CA ALA A 352 -20.60 18.06 -18.04
C ALA A 352 -21.22 16.77 -18.59
N THR A 353 -21.18 16.59 -19.91
CA THR A 353 -21.75 15.43 -20.61
C THR A 353 -20.70 14.34 -20.78
N ASP A 354 -21.00 13.15 -20.23
CA ASP A 354 -20.34 11.86 -20.48
C ASP A 354 -18.92 11.67 -19.93
N LEU A 355 -18.68 11.97 -18.64
CA LEU A 355 -17.47 11.47 -17.98
C LEU A 355 -17.58 9.97 -17.72
N ARG A 356 -16.49 9.24 -18.01
CA ARG A 356 -16.34 7.83 -17.67
C ARG A 356 -15.38 7.68 -16.50
N ASP A 357 -15.79 6.89 -15.51
CA ASP A 357 -14.95 6.45 -14.42
C ASP A 357 -14.14 5.23 -14.87
N ILE A 358 -12.93 5.49 -15.37
CA ILE A 358 -11.99 4.44 -15.80
C ILE A 358 -10.81 4.45 -14.83
N GLN A 359 -10.66 3.38 -14.07
CA GLN A 359 -9.58 3.20 -13.12
C GLN A 359 -8.46 2.33 -13.70
N ILE A 360 -7.21 2.66 -13.37
CA ILE A 360 -6.07 1.74 -13.49
C ILE A 360 -5.81 1.14 -12.11
N VAL A 361 -5.84 -0.19 -12.03
CA VAL A 361 -5.40 -0.96 -10.86
C VAL A 361 -4.10 -1.66 -11.24
N VAL A 362 -3.00 -1.38 -10.54
CA VAL A 362 -1.76 -2.15 -10.70
C VAL A 362 -1.90 -3.38 -9.81
N THR A 363 -2.00 -4.56 -10.43
CA THR A 363 -2.24 -5.82 -9.72
C THR A 363 -0.93 -6.52 -9.34
N ASP A 364 0.10 -6.38 -10.18
CA ASP A 364 1.45 -6.83 -9.86
C ASP A 364 2.51 -5.89 -10.44
N LEU A 365 3.47 -5.52 -9.59
CA LEU A 365 4.67 -4.79 -9.97
C LEU A 365 5.80 -5.21 -9.01
N PRO A 366 6.89 -5.79 -9.52
CA PRO A 366 8.05 -6.08 -8.70
C PRO A 366 8.58 -4.79 -8.05
N PRO A 367 8.75 -4.74 -6.71
CA PRO A 367 9.25 -3.55 -6.04
C PRO A 367 10.71 -3.25 -6.41
N MET A 368 11.44 -4.28 -6.87
CA MET A 368 12.80 -4.20 -7.36
C MET A 368 13.02 -5.18 -8.52
N VAL A 369 13.83 -4.77 -9.49
CA VAL A 369 14.25 -5.57 -10.65
C VAL A 369 15.76 -5.45 -10.86
N PHE A 370 16.38 -6.51 -11.37
CA PHE A 370 17.80 -6.46 -11.73
C PHE A 370 18.04 -5.64 -12.98
N GLU A 371 19.22 -5.02 -13.07
CA GLU A 371 19.70 -4.40 -14.30
C GLU A 371 19.86 -5.42 -15.43
N ALA A 372 19.75 -4.96 -16.68
CA ALA A 372 19.82 -5.79 -17.87
C ALA A 372 18.83 -6.98 -17.91
N GLY A 373 17.79 -6.98 -17.06
CA GLY A 373 16.80 -8.03 -16.89
C GLY A 373 15.44 -7.67 -17.49
N GLU A 374 14.66 -8.69 -17.86
CA GLU A 374 13.25 -8.52 -18.25
C GLU A 374 12.35 -8.63 -17.02
N PHE A 375 11.26 -7.86 -17.01
CA PHE A 375 10.24 -7.95 -15.98
C PHE A 375 8.86 -7.63 -16.54
N TYR A 376 7.84 -7.97 -15.76
CA TYR A 376 6.44 -7.82 -16.12
C TYR A 376 5.74 -6.89 -15.15
N VAL A 377 4.72 -6.18 -15.66
CA VAL A 377 3.78 -5.40 -14.86
C VAL A 377 2.39 -5.84 -15.26
N GLU A 378 1.59 -6.26 -14.29
CA GLU A 378 0.20 -6.63 -14.49
C GLU A 378 -0.69 -5.49 -14.01
N LEU A 379 -1.65 -5.11 -14.85
CA LEU A 379 -2.61 -4.06 -14.57
C LEU A 379 -4.01 -4.53 -14.94
N GLU A 380 -5.00 -3.83 -14.41
CA GLU A 380 -6.38 -3.96 -14.80
C GLU A 380 -6.98 -2.59 -15.06
N LEU A 381 -7.66 -2.46 -16.20
CA LEU A 381 -8.49 -1.31 -16.53
C LEU A 381 -9.93 -1.62 -16.14
N VAL A 382 -10.52 -0.80 -15.28
CA VAL A 382 -11.88 -1.03 -14.77
C VAL A 382 -12.79 0.12 -15.18
N ASN A 383 -13.94 -0.18 -15.80
CA ASN A 383 -14.96 0.81 -16.11
C ASN A 383 -16.07 0.78 -15.06
N TRP A 384 -16.01 1.69 -14.10
CA TRP A 384 -16.98 1.81 -13.01
C TRP A 384 -18.29 2.49 -13.45
N SER A 385 -18.30 3.14 -14.61
CA SER A 385 -19.50 3.82 -15.12
C SER A 385 -20.59 2.85 -15.58
N ARG A 386 -21.83 3.33 -15.61
CA ARG A 386 -23.02 2.61 -16.10
C ARG A 386 -23.13 2.62 -17.63
N GLN A 387 -22.07 3.07 -18.31
CA GLN A 387 -22.01 3.21 -19.75
C GLN A 387 -20.71 2.57 -20.28
N ALA A 388 -20.70 2.18 -21.54
CA ALA A 388 -19.46 1.71 -22.17
C ALA A 388 -18.48 2.87 -22.39
N ALA A 389 -17.19 2.55 -22.47
CA ALA A 389 -16.10 3.47 -22.73
C ALA A 389 -15.17 2.93 -23.83
N GLY A 390 -14.85 3.76 -24.81
CA GLY A 390 -13.80 3.47 -25.78
C GLY A 390 -14.05 4.01 -27.19
N PRO A 391 -13.01 4.02 -28.05
CA PRO A 391 -11.74 3.32 -27.88
C PRO A 391 -10.85 3.92 -26.78
N LEU A 392 -10.10 3.09 -26.07
CA LEU A 392 -9.23 3.44 -24.96
C LEU A 392 -7.78 3.52 -25.44
N GLU A 393 -7.10 4.59 -25.07
CA GLU A 393 -5.66 4.74 -25.22
C GLU A 393 -5.01 4.54 -23.85
N PHE A 394 -4.16 3.53 -23.74
CA PHE A 394 -3.25 3.35 -22.61
C PHE A 394 -1.93 4.05 -22.92
N SER A 395 -1.32 4.67 -21.92
CA SER A 395 -0.02 5.31 -22.05
C SER A 395 0.88 4.97 -20.86
N LEU A 396 2.15 4.74 -21.16
CA LEU A 396 3.21 4.51 -20.21
C LEU A 396 4.34 5.48 -20.51
N GLN A 397 4.63 6.37 -19.56
CA GLN A 397 5.86 7.16 -19.59
C GLN A 397 6.98 6.34 -18.96
N LEU A 398 7.95 5.95 -19.78
CA LEU A 398 9.18 5.31 -19.33
C LEU A 398 10.12 6.35 -18.72
N ASP A 399 10.87 5.89 -17.73
CA ASP A 399 12.00 6.59 -17.12
C ASP A 399 13.32 6.03 -17.67
N ASP A 400 14.43 6.66 -17.34
CA ASP A 400 15.76 6.27 -17.81
C ASP A 400 16.06 4.79 -17.47
N ASN A 401 16.75 4.09 -18.38
CA ASN A 401 17.13 2.68 -18.23
C ASN A 401 15.96 1.69 -18.21
N ILE A 402 14.76 2.08 -18.64
CA ILE A 402 13.63 1.17 -18.82
C ILE A 402 13.23 1.18 -20.29
N LEU A 403 13.16 0.00 -20.88
CA LEU A 403 12.78 -0.26 -22.26
C LEU A 403 11.46 -1.00 -22.30
N PHE A 404 10.58 -0.59 -23.22
CA PHE A 404 9.35 -1.30 -23.50
C PHE A 404 9.59 -2.44 -24.50
N LEU A 405 9.08 -3.64 -24.19
CA LEU A 405 9.20 -4.82 -25.04
C LEU A 405 7.85 -5.32 -25.59
N GLY A 406 6.76 -5.13 -24.85
CA GLY A 406 5.46 -5.65 -25.25
C GLY A 406 4.31 -5.18 -24.38
N PHE A 407 3.11 -5.23 -24.97
CA PHE A 407 1.83 -4.92 -24.34
C PHE A 407 0.83 -5.96 -24.81
N GLU A 408 0.13 -6.57 -23.87
CA GLU A 408 -0.91 -7.55 -24.14
C GLU A 408 -2.18 -7.11 -23.43
N ALA A 409 -3.26 -6.93 -24.19
CA ALA A 409 -4.60 -6.68 -23.66
C ALA A 409 -5.62 -7.37 -24.57
N ASP A 410 -6.67 -7.94 -23.99
CA ASP A 410 -7.70 -8.64 -24.78
C ASP A 410 -8.37 -7.68 -25.78
N GLY A 411 -8.25 -8.02 -27.06
CA GLY A 411 -8.87 -7.31 -28.19
C GLY A 411 -8.15 -6.04 -28.69
N ALA A 412 -6.90 -5.78 -28.27
CA ALA A 412 -6.13 -4.62 -28.72
C ALA A 412 -4.63 -4.93 -28.87
N GLY A 413 -3.90 -4.25 -29.76
CA GLY A 413 -2.57 -4.77 -30.15
C GLY A 413 -1.62 -3.89 -30.95
N SER A 414 -1.81 -2.57 -30.97
CA SER A 414 -0.80 -1.68 -31.55
C SER A 414 -0.33 -0.67 -30.52
N CYS A 415 0.98 -0.69 -30.26
CA CYS A 415 1.65 0.34 -29.50
C CYS A 415 2.58 1.14 -30.40
N SER A 416 2.77 2.41 -30.05
CA SER A 416 3.80 3.26 -30.62
C SER A 416 4.58 3.93 -29.51
N GLU A 417 5.87 4.08 -29.70
CA GLU A 417 6.77 4.72 -28.75
C GLU A 417 7.39 5.96 -29.39
N SER A 418 7.37 7.08 -28.66
CA SER A 418 8.02 8.32 -29.07
C SER A 418 8.51 9.08 -27.84
N ASN A 419 9.81 9.37 -27.77
CA ASN A 419 10.45 10.08 -26.66
C ASN A 419 10.15 9.46 -25.27
N GLY A 420 10.21 8.14 -25.16
CA GLY A 420 9.93 7.41 -23.91
C GLY A 420 8.46 7.33 -23.52
N LEU A 421 7.55 7.95 -24.28
CA LEU A 421 6.11 7.76 -24.11
C LEU A 421 5.64 6.62 -25.01
N VAL A 422 5.21 5.52 -24.40
CA VAL A 422 4.53 4.41 -25.07
C VAL A 422 3.03 4.70 -25.05
N THR A 423 2.37 4.56 -26.19
CA THR A 423 0.92 4.68 -26.36
C THR A 423 0.39 3.42 -27.02
N CYS A 424 -0.62 2.80 -26.43
CA CYS A 424 -1.19 1.54 -26.86
C CYS A 424 -2.71 1.65 -27.01
N ASP A 425 -3.26 1.04 -28.05
CA ASP A 425 -4.70 0.77 -28.11
C ASP A 425 -5.05 -0.27 -27.04
N ALA A 426 -6.01 0.04 -26.18
CA ALA A 426 -6.54 -0.84 -25.14
C ALA A 426 -7.99 -1.29 -25.43
N GLY A 427 -8.50 -1.01 -26.64
CA GLY A 427 -9.81 -1.45 -27.10
C GLY A 427 -10.94 -0.68 -26.44
N SER A 428 -12.01 -1.36 -26.02
CA SER A 428 -13.12 -0.75 -25.27
C SER A 428 -13.45 -1.56 -24.02
N LEU A 429 -14.21 -0.96 -23.10
CA LEU A 429 -14.82 -1.59 -21.94
C LEU A 429 -16.34 -1.37 -21.95
N LEU A 430 -17.11 -2.43 -21.77
CA LEU A 430 -18.52 -2.36 -21.41
C LEU A 430 -18.68 -1.76 -20.02
N SER A 431 -19.91 -1.40 -19.68
CA SER A 431 -20.25 -0.90 -18.36
C SER A 431 -19.94 -1.95 -17.28
N GLY A 432 -19.20 -1.57 -16.24
CA GLY A 432 -18.80 -2.47 -15.15
C GLY A 432 -17.75 -3.52 -15.54
N GLU A 433 -17.27 -3.51 -16.79
CA GLU A 433 -16.27 -4.46 -17.25
C GLU A 433 -14.88 -4.08 -16.73
N SER A 434 -14.07 -5.11 -16.47
CA SER A 434 -12.65 -4.96 -16.24
C SER A 434 -11.85 -5.76 -17.26
N LYS A 435 -10.64 -5.29 -17.57
CA LYS A 435 -9.74 -5.91 -18.55
C LYS A 435 -8.31 -5.94 -18.04
N ALA A 436 -7.69 -7.12 -18.10
CA ALA A 436 -6.28 -7.29 -17.80
C ALA A 436 -5.39 -6.68 -18.90
N VAL A 437 -4.29 -6.07 -18.47
CA VAL A 437 -3.25 -5.49 -19.30
C VAL A 437 -1.91 -5.94 -18.76
N ASN A 438 -1.11 -6.60 -19.59
CA ASN A 438 0.23 -7.06 -19.23
C ASN A 438 1.28 -6.28 -20.02
N LEU A 439 2.26 -5.73 -19.31
CA LEU A 439 3.39 -5.03 -19.88
C LEU A 439 4.63 -5.91 -19.74
N LYS A 440 5.39 -6.04 -20.83
CA LYS A 440 6.72 -6.61 -20.81
C LYS A 440 7.74 -5.50 -20.94
N LEU A 441 8.59 -5.36 -19.93
CA LEU A 441 9.61 -4.32 -19.84
C LEU A 441 11.00 -4.95 -19.66
N LYS A 442 12.03 -4.14 -19.90
CA LYS A 442 13.42 -4.52 -19.67
C LYS A 442 14.21 -3.37 -19.08
N THR A 443 15.05 -3.67 -18.12
CA THR A 443 16.02 -2.70 -17.60
C THR A 443 17.29 -2.69 -18.43
N GLU A 444 17.94 -1.55 -18.49
CA GLU A 444 19.31 -1.41 -18.96
C GLU A 444 20.29 -1.46 -17.78
N ARG A 445 21.59 -1.43 -18.10
CA ARG A 445 22.62 -1.28 -17.07
C ARG A 445 22.53 0.09 -16.42
N ILE A 446 22.75 0.13 -15.12
CA ILE A 446 22.78 1.36 -14.34
C ILE A 446 24.25 1.69 -13.98
N PRO A 447 24.62 2.98 -13.92
CA PRO A 447 25.99 3.38 -13.55
C PRO A 447 26.25 3.33 -12.04
N GLU A 448 25.21 3.07 -11.25
CA GLU A 448 25.20 3.05 -9.79
C GLU A 448 24.72 1.67 -9.31
N TYR A 449 25.04 1.28 -8.08
CA TYR A 449 24.60 -0.02 -7.53
C TYR A 449 23.08 -0.17 -7.48
N ARG A 450 22.36 0.95 -7.29
CA ARG A 450 20.91 1.01 -7.13
C ARG A 450 20.40 2.31 -7.75
N ALA A 451 19.28 2.25 -8.47
CA ALA A 451 18.65 3.40 -9.07
C ALA A 451 17.14 3.34 -8.88
N GLU A 452 16.53 4.40 -8.36
CA GLU A 452 15.07 4.51 -8.28
C GLU A 452 14.53 5.12 -9.58
N ARG A 453 13.46 4.52 -10.12
CA ARG A 453 12.79 4.93 -11.35
C ARG A 453 11.29 4.99 -11.13
N LEU A 454 10.62 5.78 -11.96
CA LEU A 454 9.20 6.02 -11.84
C LEU A 454 8.45 5.57 -13.09
N LEU A 455 7.57 4.59 -12.96
CA LEU A 455 6.63 4.22 -14.01
C LEU A 455 5.37 5.05 -13.87
N LYS A 456 4.94 5.72 -14.95
CA LYS A 456 3.68 6.49 -14.96
C LYS A 456 2.73 5.91 -15.99
N PHE A 457 1.58 5.46 -15.51
CA PHE A 457 0.50 4.88 -16.29
C PHE A 457 -0.64 5.88 -16.42
N ALA A 458 -1.25 5.95 -17.59
CA ALA A 458 -2.51 6.66 -17.78
C ALA A 458 -3.38 5.97 -18.82
N VAL A 459 -4.69 5.98 -18.61
CA VAL A 459 -5.68 5.44 -19.54
C VAL A 459 -6.70 6.52 -19.86
N ARG A 460 -7.09 6.66 -21.12
CA ARG A 460 -8.13 7.61 -21.51
C ARG A 460 -9.02 7.08 -22.61
N PRO A 461 -10.34 7.29 -22.56
CA PRO A 461 -11.20 7.17 -23.72
C PRO A 461 -10.85 8.22 -24.79
N LEU A 462 -10.96 7.85 -26.06
CA LEU A 462 -10.85 8.74 -27.20
C LEU A 462 -12.21 9.38 -27.57
N ASP A 463 -13.31 8.85 -27.04
CA ASP A 463 -14.68 9.28 -27.29
C ASP A 463 -15.23 10.31 -26.28
N GLY A 464 -14.48 10.69 -25.23
CA GLY A 464 -14.93 11.69 -24.25
C GLY A 464 -13.95 11.98 -23.11
N ASP A 465 -14.31 12.97 -22.28
CA ASP A 465 -13.56 13.36 -21.07
C ASP A 465 -13.78 12.33 -19.94
N TYR A 466 -12.88 12.26 -18.96
CA TYR A 466 -12.85 11.21 -17.93
C TYR A 466 -12.35 11.74 -16.58
N LEU A 467 -12.48 10.94 -15.51
CA LEU A 467 -11.99 11.26 -14.16
C LEU A 467 -10.45 11.27 -14.09
N PRO A 468 -9.77 12.42 -13.87
CA PRO A 468 -8.31 12.51 -13.95
C PRO A 468 -7.55 11.86 -12.78
N THR A 469 -8.24 11.46 -11.71
CA THR A 469 -7.63 11.02 -10.45
C THR A 469 -7.30 9.54 -10.41
N ASN A 470 -8.19 8.68 -10.90
CA ASN A 470 -8.04 7.22 -10.79
C ASN A 470 -7.63 6.55 -12.11
N ASN A 471 -7.62 7.31 -13.21
CA ASN A 471 -7.18 6.87 -14.52
C ASN A 471 -5.64 7.02 -14.72
N ARG A 472 -4.94 7.56 -13.72
CA ARG A 472 -3.48 7.71 -13.69
C ARG A 472 -2.94 7.01 -12.46
N GLN A 473 -1.79 6.37 -12.61
CA GLN A 473 -1.06 5.75 -11.50
C GLN A 473 0.42 6.01 -11.71
N GLN A 474 1.16 6.22 -10.62
CA GLN A 474 2.61 6.20 -10.67
C GLN A 474 3.13 5.15 -9.68
N ARG A 475 4.23 4.50 -10.02
CA ARG A 475 4.84 3.48 -9.18
C ARG A 475 6.35 3.57 -9.22
N ASN A 476 6.95 3.53 -8.04
CA ASN A 476 8.39 3.44 -7.89
C ASN A 476 8.85 2.03 -8.26
N LEU A 477 9.95 1.96 -9.00
CA LEU A 477 10.66 0.75 -9.36
C LEU A 477 12.13 0.93 -8.96
N ILE A 478 12.65 0.00 -8.18
CA ILE A 478 14.08 -0.03 -7.88
C ILE A 478 14.76 -0.88 -8.95
N ILE A 479 15.74 -0.34 -9.65
CA ILE A 479 16.67 -1.10 -10.49
C ILE A 479 17.94 -1.33 -9.68
N GLN A 480 18.43 -2.56 -9.66
CA GLN A 480 19.64 -2.89 -8.90
C GLN A 480 20.61 -3.74 -9.73
N GLU A 481 21.90 -3.57 -9.48
CA GLU A 481 22.92 -4.49 -9.99
C GLU A 481 22.64 -5.93 -9.54
N ALA A 482 22.83 -6.91 -10.42
CA ALA A 482 22.67 -8.32 -10.07
C ALA A 482 23.78 -8.76 -9.11
N ILE A 483 23.41 -9.20 -7.90
CA ILE A 483 24.39 -9.67 -6.90
C ILE A 483 24.73 -11.15 -7.18
N ASP A 484 25.90 -11.35 -7.77
CA ASP A 484 26.52 -12.66 -8.02
C ASP A 484 28.00 -12.58 -7.60
N TYR A 485 28.26 -12.87 -6.33
CA TYR A 485 29.61 -12.92 -5.82
C TYR A 485 30.27 -14.24 -6.22
N PHE A 486 31.50 -14.19 -6.72
CA PHE A 486 32.30 -15.36 -7.06
C PHE A 486 33.76 -15.14 -6.70
N ASN A 487 34.38 -16.10 -6.02
CA ASN A 487 35.82 -16.14 -5.79
C ASN A 487 36.32 -17.60 -5.76
N ASP A 488 37.33 -17.88 -6.57
CA ASP A 488 38.05 -19.16 -6.67
C ASP A 488 39.44 -19.10 -6.00
N PHE A 489 39.69 -18.05 -5.22
CA PHE A 489 40.91 -17.76 -4.49
C PHE A 489 42.20 -17.92 -5.30
N SER A 490 42.14 -17.72 -6.62
CA SER A 490 43.30 -17.76 -7.52
C SER A 490 44.25 -16.58 -7.33
N ILE A 491 43.75 -15.48 -6.75
CA ILE A 491 44.48 -14.21 -6.57
C ILE A 491 44.50 -13.77 -5.11
N SER A 492 43.31 -13.57 -4.52
CA SER A 492 43.15 -12.99 -3.18
C SER A 492 41.76 -13.29 -2.61
N ALA A 493 41.63 -13.28 -1.28
CA ALA A 493 40.36 -13.14 -0.60
C ALA A 493 40.18 -11.69 -0.11
N GLU A 494 39.00 -11.13 -0.30
CA GLU A 494 38.68 -9.75 0.03
C GLU A 494 38.58 -9.56 1.56
N THR A 495 39.43 -8.68 2.11
CA THR A 495 39.53 -8.44 3.57
C THR A 495 38.26 -7.84 4.20
N ASN A 496 37.37 -7.28 3.38
CA ASN A 496 36.08 -6.74 3.85
C ASN A 496 34.95 -7.78 3.83
N LEU A 497 35.12 -8.92 3.15
CA LEU A 497 34.12 -9.98 3.06
C LEU A 497 34.52 -11.22 3.87
N TRP A 498 35.82 -11.52 3.95
CA TRP A 498 36.33 -12.72 4.60
C TRP A 498 37.05 -12.43 5.91
N SER A 499 36.79 -13.26 6.93
CA SER A 499 37.51 -13.20 8.21
C SER A 499 38.93 -13.74 8.15
N GLN A 500 39.23 -14.55 7.13
CA GLN A 500 40.55 -15.12 6.86
C GLN A 500 40.90 -14.88 5.40
N THR A 501 42.15 -14.54 5.10
CA THR A 501 42.56 -14.20 3.72
C THR A 501 43.84 -14.89 3.27
N GLN A 502 44.35 -15.84 4.05
CA GLN A 502 45.53 -16.61 3.68
C GLN A 502 45.18 -17.58 2.57
N ILE A 503 45.87 -17.51 1.43
CA ILE A 503 45.70 -18.44 0.32
C ILE A 503 46.82 -19.47 0.33
N SER A 504 46.45 -20.72 0.08
CA SER A 504 47.35 -21.86 -0.02
C SER A 504 47.33 -22.43 -1.45
N SER A 505 48.44 -23.01 -1.88
CA SER A 505 48.57 -23.60 -3.23
C SER A 505 48.23 -25.09 -3.21
N MET A 506 47.51 -25.53 -4.24
CA MET A 506 47.22 -26.93 -4.58
C MET A 506 48.15 -27.41 -5.71
N GLY A 507 49.42 -26.99 -5.68
CA GLY A 507 50.39 -27.34 -6.72
C GLY A 507 49.97 -26.82 -8.09
N ASP A 508 49.94 -27.70 -9.09
CA ASP A 508 49.51 -27.38 -10.46
C ASP A 508 47.97 -27.32 -10.61
N GLU A 509 47.19 -27.71 -9.60
CA GLU A 509 45.72 -27.80 -9.67
C GLU A 509 44.99 -26.51 -9.25
N GLY A 510 45.68 -25.54 -8.64
CA GLY A 510 45.11 -24.23 -8.30
C GLY A 510 45.50 -23.73 -6.91
N SER A 511 44.60 -22.98 -6.29
CA SER A 511 44.74 -22.46 -4.93
C SER A 511 43.39 -22.46 -4.21
N TYR A 512 43.43 -22.33 -2.89
CA TYR A 512 42.25 -22.37 -2.03
C TYR A 512 42.44 -21.46 -0.82
N LEU A 513 41.34 -21.15 -0.13
CA LEU A 513 41.37 -20.35 1.08
C LEU A 513 41.84 -21.19 2.28
N GLY A 514 43.01 -20.84 2.78
CA GLY A 514 43.62 -21.27 4.04
C GLY A 514 43.92 -22.76 4.16
N ARG A 515 44.51 -23.15 5.28
CA ARG A 515 44.58 -24.53 5.78
C ARG A 515 44.20 -24.44 7.24
N PHE A 516 42.99 -24.86 7.55
CA PHE A 516 42.36 -24.59 8.83
C PHE A 516 42.25 -25.87 9.64
N SER A 517 42.48 -25.78 10.94
CA SER A 517 42.15 -26.87 11.87
C SER A 517 40.86 -26.46 12.58
N ASN A 518 40.90 -26.18 13.88
CA ASN A 518 39.73 -25.73 14.66
C ASN A 518 39.40 -24.23 14.48
N ASP A 519 39.79 -23.63 13.36
CA ASP A 519 39.58 -22.21 13.07
C ASP A 519 38.14 -21.93 12.61
N ASN A 520 37.69 -20.68 12.82
CA ASN A 520 36.43 -20.18 12.27
C ASN A 520 36.70 -19.26 11.08
N VAL A 521 36.08 -19.55 9.94
CA VAL A 521 36.12 -18.73 8.73
C VAL A 521 34.72 -18.22 8.44
N THR A 522 34.58 -16.92 8.25
CA THR A 522 33.30 -16.27 7.97
C THR A 522 33.38 -15.53 6.65
N PHE A 523 32.36 -15.68 5.83
CA PHE A 523 32.04 -14.78 4.73
C PHE A 523 30.81 -13.95 5.11
N THR A 524 30.95 -12.63 5.05
CA THR A 524 29.88 -11.68 5.37
C THR A 524 29.65 -10.77 4.20
N PHE A 525 28.40 -10.70 3.77
CA PHE A 525 27.93 -9.74 2.77
C PHE A 525 26.91 -8.82 3.45
N GLN A 526 27.28 -7.54 3.59
CA GLN A 526 26.44 -6.53 4.24
C GLN A 526 25.63 -5.75 3.21
N ASP A 527 24.65 -4.99 3.70
CA ASP A 527 23.82 -4.08 2.90
C ASP A 527 23.11 -4.78 1.72
N LEU A 528 22.68 -6.03 1.96
CA LEU A 528 21.85 -6.76 1.02
C LEU A 528 20.48 -6.08 0.88
N PRO A 529 20.01 -5.89 -0.35
CA PRO A 529 18.65 -5.40 -0.64
C PRO A 529 17.56 -6.38 -0.16
N PRO A 530 16.28 -5.97 -0.11
CA PRO A 530 15.17 -6.83 0.33
C PRO A 530 14.97 -8.03 -0.59
N HIS A 531 15.38 -9.22 -0.17
CA HIS A 531 15.32 -10.46 -0.93
C HIS A 531 14.59 -11.55 -0.14
N ASP A 532 14.36 -12.71 -0.76
CA ASP A 532 13.71 -13.84 -0.07
C ASP A 532 14.56 -15.10 -0.04
N ARG A 533 15.61 -15.20 -0.87
CA ARG A 533 16.47 -16.38 -0.96
C ARG A 533 17.92 -16.06 -1.25
N VAL A 534 18.82 -16.90 -0.76
CA VAL A 534 20.24 -16.91 -1.12
C VAL A 534 20.63 -18.31 -1.54
N GLU A 535 21.41 -18.42 -2.62
CA GLU A 535 22.17 -19.62 -2.95
C GLU A 535 23.64 -19.41 -2.65
N ILE A 536 24.20 -20.34 -1.88
CA ILE A 536 25.62 -20.42 -1.60
C ILE A 536 26.14 -21.75 -2.14
N CYS A 537 27.10 -21.68 -3.03
CA CYS A 537 27.87 -22.81 -3.51
C CYS A 537 29.32 -22.66 -3.07
N PHE A 538 29.96 -23.77 -2.70
CA PHE A 538 31.38 -23.80 -2.33
C PHE A 538 31.94 -25.21 -2.46
N GLN A 539 33.26 -25.32 -2.58
CA GLN A 539 33.99 -26.57 -2.48
C GLN A 539 34.63 -26.67 -1.09
N LEU A 540 34.48 -27.83 -0.45
CA LEU A 540 35.14 -28.16 0.81
C LEU A 540 36.23 -29.20 0.53
N TYR A 541 37.43 -28.91 0.99
CA TYR A 541 38.55 -29.83 0.99
C TYR A 541 38.75 -30.38 2.39
N ILE A 542 38.80 -31.70 2.49
CA ILE A 542 39.20 -32.47 3.67
C ILE A 542 40.63 -32.93 3.40
N LEU A 543 41.57 -32.38 4.17
CA LEU A 543 43.00 -32.51 3.95
C LEU A 543 43.66 -33.28 5.11
N GLY A 544 44.59 -34.17 4.77
CA GLY A 544 45.31 -35.01 5.73
C GLY A 544 44.51 -36.26 6.11
N ASN A 545 44.48 -36.68 7.37
CA ASN A 545 43.94 -37.96 7.80
C ASN A 545 42.72 -37.77 8.72
N TRP A 546 41.54 -37.60 8.12
CA TRP A 546 40.30 -37.51 8.91
C TRP A 546 39.77 -38.91 9.22
N ASP A 547 39.59 -39.19 10.50
CA ASP A 547 39.12 -40.42 11.13
C ASP A 547 37.59 -40.44 11.35
N GLY A 548 36.89 -39.35 11.05
CA GLY A 548 35.43 -39.30 10.98
C GLY A 548 34.73 -39.46 12.33
N ASP A 549 33.88 -40.47 12.49
CA ASP A 549 33.05 -40.64 13.71
C ASP A 549 33.80 -41.20 14.93
N GLN A 550 35.08 -41.50 14.78
CA GLN A 550 35.81 -42.31 15.74
C GLN A 550 36.36 -41.49 16.91
N PHE A 551 36.46 -42.14 18.07
CA PHE A 551 37.12 -41.62 19.28
C PHE A 551 38.30 -42.51 19.72
N GLU A 552 38.37 -43.73 19.19
CA GLU A 552 39.38 -44.75 19.50
C GLU A 552 39.71 -45.52 18.20
N ASP A 553 41.00 -45.78 17.95
CA ASP A 553 41.45 -46.60 16.82
C ASP A 553 41.20 -48.10 17.13
N PRO A 554 40.32 -48.79 16.39
CA PRO A 554 39.99 -50.18 16.61
C PRO A 554 40.97 -51.09 15.87
N ASP A 555 42.27 -51.03 16.19
CA ASP A 555 43.19 -52.05 15.68
C ASP A 555 42.83 -53.40 16.31
N ILE A 556 42.76 -54.44 15.47
CA ILE A 556 42.23 -55.77 15.83
C ILE A 556 43.18 -56.56 16.73
N ASN A 557 44.40 -56.06 16.96
CA ASN A 557 45.49 -56.80 17.62
C ASN A 557 46.19 -56.07 18.79
N GLU A 558 45.81 -54.83 19.13
CA GLU A 558 46.38 -54.05 20.24
C GLU A 558 45.28 -53.34 21.06
N GLU A 559 45.62 -52.79 22.23
CA GLU A 559 44.67 -51.99 23.03
C GLU A 559 44.28 -50.72 22.25
N PRO A 560 43.00 -50.30 22.26
CA PRO A 560 42.55 -49.15 21.47
C PRO A 560 43.35 -47.88 21.79
N ILE A 561 43.83 -47.19 20.75
CA ILE A 561 44.57 -45.94 20.88
C ILE A 561 43.55 -44.78 20.83
N PRO A 562 43.50 -43.89 21.84
CA PRO A 562 42.64 -42.70 21.77
C PRO A 562 43.05 -41.79 20.62
N ILE A 563 42.09 -41.35 19.82
CA ILE A 563 42.25 -40.37 18.73
C ILE A 563 41.40 -39.13 19.04
N ILE A 564 41.69 -38.00 18.39
CA ILE A 564 41.13 -36.67 18.75
C ILE A 564 39.71 -36.44 18.19
N GLY A 565 39.12 -37.40 17.50
CA GLY A 565 37.79 -37.28 16.92
C GLY A 565 36.61 -37.20 17.91
N PRO A 566 35.38 -37.06 17.40
CA PRO A 566 35.00 -37.13 16.00
C PRO A 566 35.37 -35.85 15.25
N ASP A 567 35.77 -36.01 14.00
CA ASP A 567 36.30 -34.92 13.18
C ASP A 567 35.15 -34.22 12.50
N ILE A 568 34.63 -33.20 13.16
CA ILE A 568 33.41 -32.53 12.75
C ILE A 568 33.76 -31.31 11.93
N TRP A 569 33.09 -31.17 10.79
CA TRP A 569 33.02 -29.93 10.05
C TRP A 569 31.60 -29.38 10.04
N ALA A 570 31.50 -28.06 10.18
CA ALA A 570 30.24 -27.37 10.33
C ALA A 570 30.12 -26.13 9.46
N ASN A 571 28.91 -25.90 8.95
CA ASN A 571 28.52 -24.68 8.29
C ASN A 571 27.17 -24.14 8.79
N TYR A 572 27.12 -22.82 8.95
CA TYR A 572 25.96 -22.07 9.43
C TYR A 572 25.69 -20.87 8.54
N ILE A 573 24.42 -20.53 8.36
CA ILE A 573 23.96 -19.29 7.74
C ILE A 573 23.17 -18.52 8.80
N ASP A 574 23.61 -17.31 9.15
CA ASP A 574 23.01 -16.44 10.19
C ASP A 574 22.69 -17.20 11.48
N GLU A 575 23.67 -17.97 11.96
CA GLU A 575 23.59 -18.81 13.16
C GLU A 575 22.64 -20.03 13.03
N ASN A 576 21.94 -20.18 11.90
CA ASN A 576 21.16 -21.37 11.59
C ASN A 576 22.04 -22.46 10.96
N ARG A 577 21.93 -23.67 11.51
CA ARG A 577 22.73 -24.82 11.07
C ARG A 577 22.39 -25.23 9.64
N LEU A 578 23.39 -25.24 8.75
CA LEU A 578 23.26 -25.76 7.39
C LEU A 578 23.69 -27.22 7.28
N LEU A 579 24.89 -27.53 7.77
CA LEU A 579 25.46 -28.88 7.84
C LEU A 579 26.35 -28.97 9.07
N VAL A 580 26.23 -30.05 9.84
CA VAL A 580 27.22 -30.45 10.87
C VAL A 580 27.44 -31.93 10.68
N ALA A 581 28.57 -32.33 10.13
CA ALA A 581 28.85 -33.71 9.79
C ALA A 581 30.30 -34.07 10.08
N THR A 582 30.56 -35.36 10.26
CA THR A 582 31.92 -35.90 10.26
C THR A 582 32.28 -36.34 8.85
N PHE A 583 33.58 -36.27 8.55
CA PHE A 583 34.17 -36.70 7.29
C PHE A 583 35.29 -37.68 7.60
N SER A 584 35.38 -38.76 6.82
CA SER A 584 36.48 -39.71 6.91
C SER A 584 37.08 -39.85 5.52
N ASN A 585 38.39 -39.82 5.44
CA ASN A 585 39.12 -40.10 4.20
C ASN A 585 39.97 -41.38 4.28
N GLN A 586 39.83 -42.14 5.36
CA GLN A 586 40.47 -43.43 5.54
C GLN A 586 39.45 -44.56 5.44
N GLU A 587 39.65 -45.50 4.52
CA GLU A 587 38.72 -46.62 4.26
C GLU A 587 38.30 -47.42 5.51
N ARG A 588 39.14 -47.41 6.55
CA ARG A 588 38.89 -48.11 7.82
C ARG A 588 37.89 -47.40 8.74
N PHE A 589 37.64 -46.12 8.54
CA PHE A 589 36.82 -45.29 9.41
C PHE A 589 35.55 -44.80 8.71
N SER A 590 34.48 -44.66 9.49
CA SER A 590 33.19 -44.20 9.01
C SER A 590 33.01 -42.70 9.18
N GLN A 591 32.11 -42.13 8.38
CA GLN A 591 31.70 -40.73 8.45
C GLN A 591 30.19 -40.62 8.57
N SER A 592 29.68 -39.49 9.08
CA SER A 592 28.25 -39.23 9.11
C SER A 592 27.73 -38.70 7.78
N PHE A 593 28.56 -37.96 7.03
CA PHE A 593 28.16 -37.36 5.77
C PHE A 593 27.66 -38.43 4.77
N PRO A 594 26.52 -38.23 4.07
CA PRO A 594 25.78 -36.98 3.84
C PRO A 594 24.80 -36.55 4.95
N GLU A 595 24.58 -37.36 5.98
CA GLU A 595 23.74 -37.01 7.12
C GLU A 595 24.49 -36.17 8.16
N ASN A 596 23.74 -35.54 9.07
CA ASN A 596 24.37 -34.83 10.19
C ASN A 596 25.07 -35.81 11.13
N TYR A 597 26.00 -35.29 11.92
CA TYR A 597 26.69 -36.04 12.96
C TYR A 597 25.69 -36.77 13.88
N ARG A 598 25.91 -38.08 14.07
CA ARG A 598 25.04 -39.05 14.77
C ARG A 598 23.74 -39.46 14.06
N GLU A 599 23.47 -38.94 12.87
CA GLU A 599 22.33 -39.33 12.03
C GLU A 599 22.73 -40.28 10.88
N GLY A 600 24.03 -40.35 10.55
CA GLY A 600 24.61 -41.23 9.53
C GLY A 600 25.77 -42.08 10.05
N ASN A 601 26.09 -43.14 9.30
CA ASN A 601 27.25 -43.99 9.50
C ASN A 601 27.62 -44.63 8.15
N ASN A 602 28.39 -43.90 7.37
CA ASN A 602 28.71 -44.17 5.97
C ASN A 602 30.19 -44.49 5.79
N PHE A 603 30.55 -45.03 4.62
CA PHE A 603 31.94 -45.28 4.27
C PHE A 603 32.73 -43.98 4.13
N ALA A 604 34.03 -44.05 4.37
CA ALA A 604 34.95 -42.95 4.08
C ALA A 604 34.76 -42.46 2.64
N GLN A 605 34.86 -41.13 2.46
CA GLN A 605 34.77 -40.47 1.17
C GLN A 605 33.42 -40.67 0.46
N GLU A 606 32.38 -41.16 1.16
CA GLU A 606 31.04 -41.30 0.60
C GLU A 606 30.57 -39.92 0.09
N ARG A 607 30.20 -39.88 -1.20
CA ARG A 607 29.86 -38.67 -1.97
C ARG A 607 30.96 -37.61 -2.13
N ALA A 608 32.22 -37.95 -1.88
CA ALA A 608 33.34 -37.14 -2.36
C ALA A 608 33.28 -37.05 -3.89
N ARG A 609 33.55 -35.86 -4.42
CA ARG A 609 33.57 -35.58 -5.87
C ARG A 609 34.89 -36.00 -6.48
N VAL A 610 35.99 -35.76 -5.77
CA VAL A 610 37.36 -36.06 -6.20
C VAL A 610 38.15 -36.51 -4.97
N ILE A 611 39.07 -37.44 -5.18
CA ILE A 611 40.06 -37.92 -4.19
C ILE A 611 41.44 -37.66 -4.79
N GLY A 612 42.38 -37.15 -3.99
CA GLY A 612 43.68 -36.70 -4.49
C GLY A 612 44.72 -36.48 -3.39
N ASP A 613 45.84 -35.89 -3.77
CA ASP A 613 46.95 -35.47 -2.90
C ASP A 613 47.09 -33.95 -3.04
N PHE A 614 46.15 -33.22 -2.42
CA PHE A 614 46.02 -31.77 -2.53
C PHE A 614 47.00 -31.04 -1.61
N ASP A 615 47.50 -31.73 -0.58
CA ASP A 615 48.55 -31.22 0.31
C ASP A 615 50.00 -31.53 -0.13
N GLN A 616 50.18 -32.34 -1.17
CA GLN A 616 51.46 -32.74 -1.76
C GLN A 616 52.34 -33.56 -0.80
N ASN A 617 51.74 -34.31 0.11
CA ASN A 617 52.47 -35.19 1.02
C ASN A 617 52.88 -36.53 0.36
N GLY A 618 52.41 -36.81 -0.86
CA GLY A 618 52.69 -38.03 -1.62
C GLY A 618 51.69 -39.16 -1.40
N VAL A 619 50.60 -38.91 -0.66
CA VAL A 619 49.54 -39.86 -0.36
C VAL A 619 48.21 -39.28 -0.85
N ALA A 620 47.49 -40.04 -1.68
CA ALA A 620 46.19 -39.64 -2.20
C ALA A 620 45.06 -39.88 -1.17
N ASN A 621 45.17 -39.24 0.00
CA ASN A 621 44.22 -39.34 1.10
C ASN A 621 43.31 -38.11 1.25
N ASP A 622 43.44 -37.09 0.42
CA ASP A 622 42.58 -35.92 0.51
C ASP A 622 41.29 -36.12 -0.30
N SER A 623 40.22 -35.45 0.11
CA SER A 623 38.94 -35.50 -0.58
C SER A 623 38.31 -34.12 -0.75
N ARG A 624 37.61 -33.94 -1.87
CA ARG A 624 36.87 -32.73 -2.19
C ARG A 624 35.37 -33.02 -2.28
N TYR A 625 34.57 -32.14 -1.69
CA TYR A 625 33.12 -32.16 -1.73
C TYR A 625 32.62 -30.85 -2.32
N ASP A 626 31.58 -30.93 -3.15
CA ASP A 626 30.96 -29.76 -3.78
C ASP A 626 29.58 -29.55 -3.14
N PHE A 627 29.35 -28.36 -2.60
CA PHE A 627 28.12 -27.98 -1.93
C PHE A 627 27.41 -26.86 -2.67
N CYS A 628 26.09 -26.94 -2.73
CA CYS A 628 25.21 -25.87 -3.18
C CYS A 628 23.92 -25.91 -2.37
N TYR A 629 23.59 -24.81 -1.71
CA TYR A 629 22.41 -24.69 -0.87
C TYR A 629 21.64 -23.43 -1.22
N THR A 630 20.33 -23.57 -1.45
CA THR A 630 19.39 -22.45 -1.50
C THR A 630 18.64 -22.37 -0.17
N ARG A 631 18.58 -21.19 0.43
CA ARG A 631 17.86 -20.95 1.68
C ARG A 631 16.98 -19.72 1.57
N VAL A 632 15.84 -19.76 2.26
CA VAL A 632 15.04 -18.56 2.51
C VAL A 632 15.88 -17.64 3.39
N HIS A 633 16.02 -16.40 2.97
CA HIS A 633 16.81 -15.39 3.64
C HIS A 633 16.31 -14.01 3.23
N ASN A 634 16.05 -13.15 4.20
CA ASN A 634 15.47 -11.83 3.99
C ASN A 634 16.13 -10.74 4.86
N GLN A 635 17.26 -11.07 5.49
CA GLN A 635 18.01 -10.12 6.29
C GLN A 635 18.92 -9.26 5.40
N PRO A 636 19.20 -8.00 5.79
CA PRO A 636 20.11 -7.12 5.04
C PRO A 636 21.59 -7.51 5.19
N GLU A 637 21.93 -8.46 6.06
CA GLU A 637 23.26 -9.05 6.13
C GLU A 637 23.11 -10.55 5.89
N PHE A 638 23.93 -11.10 4.98
CA PHE A 638 24.10 -12.53 4.82
C PHE A 638 25.45 -12.93 5.40
N LYS A 639 25.44 -13.86 6.36
CA LYS A 639 26.65 -14.36 6.99
C LYS A 639 26.70 -15.89 6.95
N THR A 640 27.71 -16.44 6.27
CA THR A 640 28.00 -17.87 6.33
C THR A 640 29.29 -18.12 7.10
N THR A 641 29.25 -19.07 8.03
CA THR A 641 30.38 -19.43 8.90
C THR A 641 30.74 -20.89 8.69
N PHE A 642 32.03 -21.16 8.52
CA PHE A 642 32.63 -22.48 8.32
C PHE A 642 33.62 -22.74 9.44
N TYR A 643 33.61 -23.94 10.03
CA TYR A 643 34.59 -24.29 11.05
C TYR A 643 34.73 -25.81 11.27
N GLY A 644 35.92 -26.21 11.72
CA GLY A 644 36.23 -27.55 12.19
C GLY A 644 36.16 -27.64 13.71
N VAL A 645 35.83 -28.82 14.24
CA VAL A 645 35.79 -29.10 15.69
C VAL A 645 36.44 -30.45 15.95
N ASN A 646 37.22 -30.51 17.04
CA ASN A 646 37.93 -31.71 17.47
C ASN A 646 38.94 -32.21 16.42
N LEU A 647 39.60 -31.28 15.73
CA LEU A 647 40.68 -31.63 14.81
C LEU A 647 42.02 -31.64 15.56
N SER A 648 42.90 -32.57 15.25
CA SER A 648 44.16 -32.84 15.95
C SER A 648 45.14 -31.66 15.93
N ASP A 649 45.72 -31.36 14.77
CA ASP A 649 46.54 -30.17 14.51
C ASP A 649 46.73 -29.92 12.98
N LEU A 650 47.50 -28.88 12.63
CA LEU A 650 47.72 -28.44 11.25
C LEU A 650 48.64 -29.37 10.42
N ASP A 651 49.18 -30.44 11.00
CA ASP A 651 50.01 -31.39 10.26
C ASP A 651 49.25 -32.69 9.94
N ASP A 652 47.98 -32.81 10.37
CA ASP A 652 47.21 -34.06 10.31
C ASP A 652 45.76 -33.88 9.87
N GLU A 653 44.95 -33.04 10.54
CA GLU A 653 43.52 -32.89 10.23
C GLU A 653 43.18 -31.44 9.89
N MET A 654 43.11 -31.16 8.59
CA MET A 654 42.85 -29.83 8.06
C MET A 654 41.65 -29.79 7.13
N TRP A 655 41.08 -28.60 6.97
CA TRP A 655 40.13 -28.32 5.92
C TRP A 655 40.44 -26.99 5.23
N ALA A 656 39.91 -26.85 4.02
CA ALA A 656 39.99 -25.63 3.23
C ALA A 656 38.73 -25.42 2.39
N ILE A 657 38.53 -24.20 1.89
CA ILE A 657 37.40 -23.86 1.03
C ILE A 657 37.88 -23.27 -0.28
N ASP A 658 37.18 -23.58 -1.36
CA ASP A 658 37.39 -22.96 -2.67
C ASP A 658 36.08 -22.70 -3.42
N THR A 659 36.16 -21.98 -4.54
CA THR A 659 35.08 -21.77 -5.52
C THR A 659 33.78 -21.37 -4.85
N VAL A 660 33.84 -20.27 -4.08
CA VAL A 660 32.69 -19.76 -3.33
C VAL A 660 31.89 -18.85 -4.25
N ARG A 661 30.61 -19.18 -4.42
CA ARG A 661 29.66 -18.38 -5.17
C ARG A 661 28.42 -18.10 -4.35
N ALA A 662 28.08 -16.83 -4.15
CA ALA A 662 26.87 -16.41 -3.46
C ALA A 662 25.97 -15.62 -4.43
N LYS A 663 24.74 -16.10 -4.62
CA LYS A 663 23.72 -15.46 -5.45
C LYS A 663 22.52 -15.10 -4.61
N ILE A 664 22.04 -13.88 -4.81
CA ILE A 664 20.87 -13.35 -4.09
C ILE A 664 19.66 -13.43 -5.02
N TYR A 665 18.60 -14.09 -4.56
CA TYR A 665 17.37 -14.33 -5.30
C TYR A 665 16.17 -13.67 -4.61
N TYR A 666 15.18 -13.32 -5.42
CA TYR A 666 13.93 -12.71 -5.00
C TYR A 666 12.78 -13.60 -5.46
N HIS A 667 11.65 -13.55 -4.75
CA HIS A 667 10.49 -14.40 -4.96
C HIS A 667 10.01 -14.40 -6.42
N ALA A 668 10.12 -13.25 -7.10
CA ALA A 668 9.74 -13.10 -8.50
C ALA A 668 10.60 -13.91 -9.49
N ALA A 669 11.79 -14.39 -9.13
CA ALA A 669 12.70 -15.01 -10.09
C ALA A 669 12.47 -16.52 -10.32
N TYR A 670 11.81 -17.23 -9.40
CA TYR A 670 11.66 -18.70 -9.51
C TYR A 670 10.30 -19.16 -10.06
N ASP A 671 9.24 -18.36 -9.92
CA ASP A 671 7.94 -18.69 -10.55
C ASP A 671 7.89 -18.29 -12.03
N TRP A 672 8.90 -17.56 -12.52
CA TRP A 672 8.92 -17.07 -13.90
C TRP A 672 9.62 -18.02 -14.88
N ILE A 673 10.07 -19.20 -14.42
CA ILE A 673 10.22 -20.37 -15.30
C ILE A 673 8.84 -21.02 -15.45
N TYR A 674 7.98 -20.35 -16.21
CA TYR A 674 7.01 -20.93 -17.14
C TYR A 674 6.52 -22.36 -16.77
N PHE A 675 5.50 -22.47 -15.93
CA PHE A 675 4.53 -23.56 -16.07
C PHE A 675 3.23 -22.99 -16.64
N PRO A 676 2.94 -23.22 -17.94
CA PRO A 676 1.67 -22.84 -18.52
C PRO A 676 0.63 -23.83 -18.02
N THR A 677 -0.10 -23.45 -16.98
CA THR A 677 -1.29 -24.17 -16.53
C THR A 677 -2.20 -23.16 -15.85
N LEU A 678 -3.50 -23.12 -16.03
CA LEU A 678 -4.46 -23.77 -16.92
C LEU A 678 -5.76 -23.04 -16.56
N ILE A 679 -6.53 -22.66 -17.58
CA ILE A 679 -7.97 -22.40 -17.54
C ILE A 679 -8.65 -23.02 -16.31
N HIS A 680 -9.35 -22.21 -15.51
CA HIS A 680 -10.72 -22.54 -15.09
C HIS A 680 -11.54 -21.31 -14.72
#